data_AF-A0A2W6NJ89-F1
#
_entry.id   AF-A0A2W6NJ89-F1
#
_cell.length_a   1.000
_cell.length_b   1.000
_cell.length_c   1.000
_cell.angle_alpha   90.00
_cell.angle_beta   90.00
_cell.angle_gamma   90.00
#
_symmetry.space_group_name_H-M   'P 1'
#
loop_
_entity.id
_entity.type
_entity.pdbx_description
1 polymer ?
#
loop_
_entity_poly.entity_id
_entity_poly.type
_entity_poly.pdbx_seq_one_letter_code
_entity_poly.pdbx_strand_id
1 'polypeptide(L)'
;MQKPAKVLEKQLINAVESLNVEAVKKLLDEGAPINAKVEHYGEESHLFGDLYRDYWHNYRFEDKQKEVQLMKKILDLFFASNQKIEGEFKGKGDNLLCFMIEHNYLLDCGKLLRLKPEINTQNIYENPLMIAVRYRKNKAVELLLKHGADVNLAANAGTPIEYAITYNLEVLPLLLENGGSVDEAFVEACRKGDEGLIKELLSKGAKIDSTNRLNQNALFFQKAYTNKNIFNMLLESGVNINHKDKNGFTPIFRVIYNKDTDYLEIFLEKGADIEAKNNAEITPVHYAYNRGFQKEANLLVRFGANINNQDDEGITPLMQSIINGKQNAFKALLKAGADISLKDKDGDDVHSLIKSQIDKKSQKAWEELIATTKPVKIKKPSAKNTKDSTPKVAKLKYFPTTKQELLKLVQNSKVKLETIDTSKIKDMSYIFKESKRRSFKGLETWNVESVENMKDMFRGAKFFNHDISAWNTKSLKNMQGIFYECENFNQPLDSWDVSRVTNMGWAFYRCIKFNQPLDSWNVSSVTSMDHTFYGCIEFNQPLNSWNVSNVETMSAMFMDARRFNQPLDLWNTSKVKEMGHMFSGAFSFNQNIESWDTSNVEGMSSMFSEAVSFNQPLNNWNVSKVIYMRCMFYGGFGGEGGKMSFNQPLDKWDVRNVKDMDRIFSNCHKFSQNIDNWQVRKDCRFSYEFTEFKGEFAGSSLTKLPKWYAQIIEEQKAQKK
;
A
#
# COMPACT_ATOMS: atom_id res chain seq x y z
N MET A 1 3.43 51.46 55.91
CA MET A 1 2.38 50.48 56.29
C MET A 1 2.04 49.67 55.05
N GLN A 2 2.41 48.39 54.99
CA GLN A 2 1.90 47.54 53.92
C GLN A 2 0.37 47.43 54.09
N LYS A 3 -0.39 47.59 53.01
CA LYS A 3 -1.85 47.43 53.03
C LYS A 3 -2.18 46.07 53.68
N PRO A 4 -3.15 45.98 54.63
CA PRO A 4 -3.48 44.76 55.37
C PRO A 4 -3.60 43.50 54.49
N ALA A 5 -4.07 43.66 53.26
CA ALA A 5 -4.20 42.60 52.25
C ALA A 5 -2.88 41.88 51.88
N LYS A 6 -1.74 42.59 51.75
CA LYS A 6 -0.45 41.96 51.37
C LYS A 6 0.17 41.14 52.49
N VAL A 7 -0.14 41.48 53.74
CA VAL A 7 0.32 40.73 54.92
C VAL A 7 -0.44 39.42 55.04
N LEU A 8 -1.77 39.47 54.89
CA LEU A 8 -2.63 38.29 54.87
C LEU A 8 -2.30 37.35 53.71
N GLU A 9 -1.99 37.90 52.53
CA GLU A 9 -1.55 37.12 51.36
C GLU A 9 -0.29 36.30 51.65
N LYS A 10 0.76 36.93 52.21
CA LYS A 10 2.00 36.22 52.57
C LYS A 10 1.81 35.18 53.68
N GLN A 11 0.95 35.47 54.65
CA GLN A 11 0.60 34.52 55.71
C GLN A 11 -0.16 33.31 55.17
N LEU A 12 -1.06 33.52 54.22
CA LEU A 12 -1.80 32.46 53.54
C LEU A 12 -0.86 31.54 52.75
N ILE A 13 0.07 32.12 51.98
CA ILE A 13 1.09 31.35 51.22
C ILE A 13 1.87 30.43 52.18
N ASN A 14 2.41 30.95 53.27
CA ASN A 14 3.18 30.15 54.25
C ASN A 14 2.33 29.06 54.93
N ALA A 15 1.07 29.36 55.27
CA ALA A 15 0.17 28.38 55.89
C ALA A 15 -0.16 27.23 54.94
N VAL A 16 -0.27 27.53 53.65
CA VAL A 16 -0.54 26.58 52.58
C VAL A 16 0.70 25.72 52.28
N GLU A 17 1.90 26.31 52.16
CA GLU A 17 3.18 25.59 51.98
C GLU A 17 3.50 24.63 53.15
N SER A 18 3.05 24.95 54.36
CA SER A 18 3.22 24.10 55.55
C SER A 18 2.07 23.11 55.79
N LEU A 19 1.10 23.03 54.87
CA LEU A 19 -0.10 22.18 54.95
C LEU A 19 -0.90 22.38 56.26
N ASN A 20 -0.90 23.60 56.83
CA ASN A 20 -1.58 23.92 58.07
C ASN A 20 -3.06 24.32 57.83
N VAL A 21 -3.94 23.32 57.85
CA VAL A 21 -5.39 23.47 57.57
C VAL A 21 -6.07 24.52 58.45
N GLU A 22 -5.73 24.57 59.75
CA GLU A 22 -6.36 25.47 60.72
C GLU A 22 -5.96 26.93 60.49
N ALA A 23 -4.68 27.16 60.20
CA ALA A 23 -4.18 28.48 59.83
C ALA A 23 -4.79 28.96 58.51
N VAL A 24 -4.91 28.09 57.51
CA VAL A 24 -5.56 28.41 56.23
C VAL A 24 -7.02 28.83 56.47
N LYS A 25 -7.79 28.04 57.23
CA LYS A 25 -9.20 28.38 57.53
C LYS A 25 -9.32 29.77 58.17
N LYS A 26 -8.52 30.02 59.21
CA LYS A 26 -8.54 31.31 59.92
C LYS A 26 -8.22 32.48 58.99
N LEU A 27 -7.18 32.34 58.15
CA LEU A 27 -6.77 33.39 57.24
C LEU A 27 -7.83 33.66 56.15
N LEU A 28 -8.53 32.63 55.67
CA LEU A 28 -9.64 32.78 54.73
C LEU A 28 -10.84 33.49 55.37
N ASP A 29 -11.18 33.17 56.62
CA ASP A 29 -12.24 33.84 57.39
C ASP A 29 -11.89 35.33 57.66
N GLU A 30 -10.60 35.65 57.79
CA GLU A 30 -10.08 37.03 57.90
C GLU A 30 -10.02 37.79 56.56
N GLY A 31 -10.44 37.14 55.46
CA GLY A 31 -10.50 37.75 54.13
C GLY A 31 -9.18 37.73 53.36
N ALA A 32 -8.25 36.82 53.67
CA ALA A 32 -7.04 36.63 52.87
C ALA A 32 -7.41 36.23 51.43
N PRO A 33 -6.77 36.83 50.41
CA PRO A 33 -7.16 36.64 49.02
C PRO A 33 -6.77 35.24 48.54
N ILE A 34 -7.76 34.46 48.10
CA ILE A 34 -7.51 33.13 47.51
C ILE A 34 -6.71 33.20 46.21
N ASN A 35 -6.62 34.37 45.56
CA ASN A 35 -5.86 34.61 44.34
C ASN A 35 -4.42 35.07 44.58
N ALA A 36 -3.85 34.71 45.74
CA ALA A 36 -2.48 35.02 46.08
C ALA A 36 -1.52 34.50 45.00
N LYS A 37 -0.54 35.34 44.64
CA LYS A 37 0.51 34.96 43.67
C LYS A 37 1.81 34.65 44.38
N VAL A 38 2.51 33.65 43.89
CA VAL A 38 3.82 33.22 44.37
C VAL A 38 4.82 33.39 43.24
N GLU A 39 6.01 33.92 43.53
CA GLU A 39 7.10 34.05 42.55
C GLU A 39 8.14 32.96 42.80
N HIS A 40 8.40 32.14 41.79
CA HIS A 40 9.39 31.06 41.89
C HIS A 40 10.25 31.02 40.63
N TYR A 41 11.58 31.09 40.80
CA TYR A 41 12.56 31.16 39.69
C TYR A 41 12.28 32.28 38.65
N GLY A 42 11.69 33.40 39.07
CA GLY A 42 11.42 34.55 38.20
C GLY A 42 10.12 34.47 37.38
N GLU A 43 9.26 33.47 37.65
CA GLU A 43 7.92 33.37 37.08
C GLU A 43 6.85 33.52 38.18
N GLU A 44 5.85 34.39 37.97
CA GLU A 44 4.67 34.48 38.83
C GLU A 44 3.70 33.32 38.55
N SER A 45 3.33 32.58 39.59
CA SER A 45 2.37 31.48 39.58
C SER A 45 1.25 31.76 40.58
N HIS A 46 0.08 31.17 40.37
CA HIS A 46 -1.00 31.21 41.34
C HIS A 46 -0.70 30.24 42.50
N LEU A 47 -1.05 30.59 43.74
CA LEU A 47 -0.78 29.77 44.94
C LEU A 47 -1.23 28.30 44.78
N PHE A 48 -2.30 28.03 44.04
CA PHE A 48 -2.77 26.67 43.77
C PHE A 48 -1.87 25.85 42.82
N GLY A 49 -1.15 26.51 41.91
CA GLY A 49 -0.25 25.85 40.96
C GLY A 49 1.03 25.32 41.61
N ASP A 50 1.55 26.07 42.59
CA ASP A 50 2.80 25.75 43.29
C ASP A 50 2.60 24.66 44.35
N LEU A 51 1.43 24.57 44.99
CA LEU A 51 1.08 23.56 46.01
C LEU A 51 1.44 22.12 45.58
N TYR A 52 1.17 21.76 44.33
CA TYR A 52 1.45 20.41 43.82
C TYR A 52 2.85 20.30 43.19
N ARG A 53 3.46 21.40 42.74
CA ARG A 53 4.85 21.38 42.24
C ARG A 53 5.81 20.86 43.31
N ASP A 54 5.64 21.30 44.55
CA ASP A 54 6.46 20.83 45.67
C ASP A 54 6.15 19.39 46.08
N TYR A 55 4.91 18.90 45.92
CA TYR A 55 4.54 17.51 46.18
C TYR A 55 5.30 16.50 45.30
N TRP A 56 5.60 16.86 44.04
CA TRP A 56 6.29 15.97 43.10
C TRP A 56 7.83 16.09 43.18
N HIS A 57 8.35 17.29 43.49
CA HIS A 57 9.80 17.54 43.50
C HIS A 57 10.46 17.43 44.88
N ASN A 58 9.73 17.66 45.98
CA ASN A 58 10.28 17.54 47.32
C ASN A 58 9.88 16.19 47.94
N TYR A 59 10.84 15.26 48.02
CA TYR A 59 10.78 14.07 48.88
C TYR A 59 10.82 14.44 50.39
N ARG A 60 10.11 15.50 50.80
CA ARG A 60 10.28 16.11 52.13
C ARG A 60 9.53 15.40 53.25
N PHE A 61 8.66 14.44 52.96
CA PHE A 61 7.73 13.91 53.94
C PHE A 61 7.63 12.39 53.92
N GLU A 62 7.54 11.80 55.12
CA GLU A 62 7.59 10.35 55.36
C GLU A 62 6.26 9.63 55.05
N ASP A 63 5.13 10.34 55.00
CA ASP A 63 3.78 9.76 54.76
C ASP A 63 2.96 10.54 53.72
N LYS A 64 3.02 10.08 52.47
CA LYS A 64 2.31 10.67 51.31
C LYS A 64 0.78 10.65 51.42
N GLN A 65 0.18 9.73 52.16
CA GLN A 65 -1.29 9.64 52.28
C GLN A 65 -1.83 10.74 53.17
N LYS A 66 -1.12 11.04 54.26
CA LYS A 66 -1.48 12.13 55.19
C LYS A 66 -1.45 13.48 54.50
N GLU A 67 -0.45 13.75 53.67
CA GLU A 67 -0.33 14.99 52.91
C GLU A 67 -1.46 15.20 51.93
N VAL A 68 -1.77 14.14 51.16
CA VAL A 68 -2.91 14.12 50.26
C VAL A 68 -4.18 14.49 51.03
N GLN A 69 -4.38 13.95 52.23
CA GLN A 69 -5.55 14.28 53.03
C GLN A 69 -5.56 15.72 53.59
N LEU A 70 -4.41 16.30 53.89
CA LEU A 70 -4.30 17.70 54.31
C LEU A 70 -4.54 18.66 53.14
N MET A 71 -3.93 18.40 51.97
CA MET A 71 -4.18 19.15 50.75
C MET A 71 -5.66 19.14 50.36
N LYS A 72 -6.32 17.99 50.49
CA LYS A 72 -7.76 17.84 50.27
C LYS A 72 -8.59 18.77 51.16
N LYS A 73 -8.31 18.81 52.45
CA LYS A 73 -8.99 19.72 53.40
C LYS A 73 -8.74 21.18 53.06
N ILE A 74 -7.52 21.53 52.64
CA ILE A 74 -7.16 22.88 52.21
C ILE A 74 -7.99 23.28 50.99
N LEU A 75 -8.10 22.41 49.98
CA LEU A 75 -8.94 22.65 48.78
C LEU A 75 -10.42 22.82 49.13
N ASP A 76 -10.96 22.02 50.04
CA ASP A 76 -12.35 22.14 50.49
C ASP A 76 -12.64 23.52 51.12
N LEU A 77 -11.72 24.04 51.93
CA LEU A 77 -11.82 25.37 52.52
C LEU A 77 -11.82 26.48 51.46
N PHE A 78 -10.94 26.34 50.45
CA PHE A 78 -10.87 27.29 49.35
C PHE A 78 -12.16 27.30 48.51
N PHE A 79 -12.68 26.13 48.14
CA PHE A 79 -13.95 26.04 47.39
C PHE A 79 -15.18 26.45 48.20
N ALA A 80 -15.10 26.41 49.53
CA ALA A 80 -16.16 26.90 50.43
C ALA A 80 -16.07 28.42 50.67
N SER A 81 -14.93 29.05 50.39
CA SER A 81 -14.80 30.49 50.51
C SER A 81 -15.68 31.18 49.45
N ASN A 82 -16.60 32.06 49.88
CA ASN A 82 -17.46 32.84 48.97
C ASN A 82 -16.68 33.92 48.18
N GLN A 83 -15.35 33.84 48.13
CA GLN A 83 -14.51 34.78 47.42
C GLN A 83 -14.55 34.50 45.90
N LYS A 84 -14.56 35.57 45.10
CA LYS A 84 -14.57 35.46 43.64
C LYS A 84 -13.16 35.10 43.15
N ILE A 85 -13.04 33.95 42.49
CA ILE A 85 -11.82 33.59 41.77
C ILE A 85 -11.88 34.30 40.42
N GLU A 86 -11.11 35.38 40.26
CA GLU A 86 -11.02 36.16 39.03
C GLU A 86 -9.60 36.10 38.47
N GLY A 87 -9.49 36.03 37.14
CA GLY A 87 -8.22 35.98 36.43
C GLY A 87 -8.00 34.63 35.73
N GLU A 88 -7.27 34.66 34.62
CA GLU A 88 -6.76 33.44 33.99
C GLU A 88 -5.71 32.84 34.95
N PHE A 89 -5.83 31.56 35.28
CA PHE A 89 -4.77 30.80 35.96
C PHE A 89 -3.60 30.61 34.98
N LYS A 90 -2.85 31.69 34.75
CA LYS A 90 -1.66 31.73 33.90
C LYS A 90 -0.41 31.41 34.72
N GLY A 91 0.42 30.55 34.16
CA GLY A 91 1.57 29.93 34.81
C GLY A 91 1.51 28.43 34.58
N LYS A 92 2.64 27.73 34.65
CA LYS A 92 2.73 26.25 34.54
C LYS A 92 1.89 25.57 35.64
N GLY A 93 0.57 25.61 35.50
CA GLY A 93 -0.45 25.01 36.33
C GLY A 93 -0.52 23.51 36.05
N ASP A 94 0.64 22.86 36.06
CA ASP A 94 0.86 21.51 35.55
C ASP A 94 0.16 20.42 36.39
N ASN A 95 -0.56 20.79 37.45
CA ASN A 95 -0.38 20.02 38.67
C ASN A 95 -1.63 19.95 39.59
N LEU A 96 -2.47 20.99 39.72
CA LEU A 96 -3.70 20.87 40.55
C LEU A 96 -4.80 20.04 39.87
N LEU A 97 -5.12 20.31 38.61
CA LEU A 97 -6.14 19.55 37.88
C LEU A 97 -5.71 18.07 37.75
N CYS A 98 -4.43 17.82 37.49
CA CYS A 98 -3.79 16.51 37.50
C CYS A 98 -3.94 15.81 38.86
N PHE A 99 -3.61 16.49 39.98
CA PHE A 99 -3.80 15.99 41.35
C PHE A 99 -5.24 15.57 41.60
N MET A 100 -6.18 16.45 41.26
CA MET A 100 -7.60 16.25 41.55
C MET A 100 -8.13 15.05 40.77
N ILE A 101 -7.71 14.87 39.53
CA ILE A 101 -8.06 13.70 38.71
C ILE A 101 -7.45 12.42 39.30
N GLU A 102 -6.15 12.43 39.61
CA GLU A 102 -5.42 11.30 40.20
C GLU A 102 -6.05 10.83 41.52
N HIS A 103 -6.48 11.77 42.37
CA HIS A 103 -6.98 11.50 43.72
C HIS A 103 -8.52 11.53 43.85
N ASN A 104 -9.25 11.50 42.73
CA ASN A 104 -10.71 11.32 42.64
C ASN A 104 -11.59 12.50 43.09
N TYR A 105 -11.15 13.74 42.89
CA TYR A 105 -11.85 15.01 43.23
C TYR A 105 -12.78 15.51 42.11
N LEU A 106 -13.57 14.61 41.53
CA LEU A 106 -14.29 14.88 40.28
C LEU A 106 -15.37 15.98 40.38
N LEU A 107 -16.05 16.10 41.52
CA LEU A 107 -17.06 17.14 41.74
C LEU A 107 -16.42 18.54 41.77
N ASP A 108 -15.24 18.65 42.37
CA ASP A 108 -14.49 19.89 42.48
C ASP A 108 -13.69 20.19 41.22
N CYS A 109 -13.31 19.18 40.42
CA CYS A 109 -12.79 19.40 39.06
C CYS A 109 -13.78 20.21 38.22
N GLY A 110 -15.08 19.89 38.31
CA GLY A 110 -16.12 20.65 37.62
C GLY A 110 -16.25 22.10 38.09
N LYS A 111 -15.96 22.39 39.37
CA LYS A 111 -15.91 23.77 39.89
C LYS A 111 -14.69 24.50 39.37
N LEU A 112 -13.52 23.85 39.39
CA LEU A 112 -12.27 24.40 38.88
C LEU A 112 -12.36 24.72 37.38
N LEU A 113 -12.93 23.81 36.57
CA LEU A 113 -13.08 24.01 35.12
C LEU A 113 -13.96 25.21 34.75
N ARG A 114 -14.94 25.61 35.59
CA ARG A 114 -15.72 26.85 35.39
C ARG A 114 -14.88 28.12 35.50
N LEU A 115 -13.72 28.02 36.15
CA LEU A 115 -12.76 29.11 36.29
C LEU A 115 -11.81 29.23 35.08
N LYS A 116 -12.03 28.39 34.04
CA LYS A 116 -11.23 28.36 32.81
C LYS A 116 -9.72 28.25 33.09
N PRO A 117 -9.26 27.21 33.82
CA PRO A 117 -7.83 26.96 33.97
C PRO A 117 -7.23 26.65 32.60
N GLU A 118 -5.91 26.71 32.47
CA GLU A 118 -5.22 26.18 31.29
C GLU A 118 -5.38 24.64 31.28
N ILE A 119 -6.34 24.13 30.52
CA ILE A 119 -6.72 22.68 30.49
C ILE A 119 -5.74 21.84 29.67
N ASN A 120 -5.06 22.48 28.71
CA ASN A 120 -4.09 21.87 27.80
C ASN A 120 -2.64 22.07 28.29
N THR A 121 -2.45 22.22 29.60
CA THR A 121 -1.12 22.18 30.21
C THR A 121 -0.52 20.79 30.07
N GLN A 122 0.81 20.72 30.05
CA GLN A 122 1.54 19.47 29.97
C GLN A 122 2.72 19.54 30.94
N ASN A 123 2.84 18.53 31.81
CA ASN A 123 4.14 18.29 32.41
C ASN A 123 5.04 17.55 31.39
N ILE A 124 6.30 17.30 31.73
CA ILE A 124 7.24 16.62 30.81
C ILE A 124 6.81 15.22 30.37
N TYR A 125 5.77 14.63 30.98
CA TYR A 125 5.30 13.27 30.70
C TYR A 125 3.87 13.23 30.15
N GLU A 126 2.91 13.97 30.72
CA GLU A 126 1.46 13.79 30.51
C GLU A 126 0.68 15.12 30.63
N ASN A 127 -0.53 15.14 30.05
CA ASN A 127 -1.52 16.20 30.23
C ASN A 127 -2.73 15.72 31.07
N PRO A 128 -3.61 16.61 31.57
CA PRO A 128 -4.75 16.24 32.40
C PRO A 128 -5.68 15.17 31.78
N LEU A 129 -5.87 15.22 30.46
CA LEU A 129 -6.70 14.24 29.73
C LEU A 129 -6.03 12.85 29.74
N MET A 130 -4.74 12.76 29.47
CA MET A 130 -3.97 11.51 29.55
C MET A 130 -3.99 10.91 30.96
N ILE A 131 -3.87 11.74 32.00
CA ILE A 131 -3.96 11.30 33.41
C ILE A 131 -5.34 10.73 33.71
N ALA A 132 -6.41 11.40 33.27
CA ALA A 132 -7.77 10.93 33.43
C ALA A 132 -8.00 9.57 32.74
N VAL A 133 -7.44 9.40 31.53
CA VAL A 133 -7.48 8.15 30.78
C VAL A 133 -6.71 7.05 31.53
N ARG A 134 -5.46 7.29 31.92
CA ARG A 134 -4.58 6.33 32.61
C ARG A 134 -5.21 5.80 33.90
N TYR A 135 -5.77 6.68 34.73
CA TYR A 135 -6.40 6.34 36.00
C TYR A 135 -7.88 5.92 35.86
N ARG A 136 -8.36 5.69 34.63
CA ARG A 136 -9.74 5.23 34.33
C ARG A 136 -10.83 6.11 34.93
N LYS A 137 -10.62 7.43 34.89
CA LYS A 137 -11.56 8.45 35.39
C LYS A 137 -12.47 8.91 34.24
N ASN A 138 -13.35 8.05 33.74
CA ASN A 138 -14.18 8.33 32.54
C ASN A 138 -14.99 9.63 32.67
N LYS A 139 -15.54 9.93 33.86
CA LYS A 139 -16.22 11.21 34.13
C LYS A 139 -15.30 12.43 34.04
N ALA A 140 -14.03 12.30 34.44
CA ALA A 140 -13.05 13.38 34.23
C ALA A 140 -12.76 13.55 32.74
N VAL A 141 -12.63 12.47 31.98
CA VAL A 141 -12.44 12.52 30.52
C VAL A 141 -13.59 13.29 29.86
N GLU A 142 -14.84 12.95 30.16
CA GLU A 142 -16.03 13.66 29.67
C GLU A 142 -16.02 15.16 30.05
N LEU A 143 -15.70 15.47 31.31
CA LEU A 143 -15.65 16.85 31.80
C LEU A 143 -14.56 17.66 31.11
N LEU A 144 -13.37 17.09 30.93
CA LEU A 144 -12.23 17.75 30.28
C LEU A 144 -12.54 18.06 28.81
N LEU A 145 -13.05 17.09 28.05
CA LEU A 145 -13.43 17.27 26.64
C LEU A 145 -14.51 18.35 26.50
N LYS A 146 -15.53 18.35 27.37
CA LYS A 146 -16.59 19.37 27.39
C LYS A 146 -16.06 20.79 27.60
N HIS A 147 -14.92 20.96 28.27
CA HIS A 147 -14.31 22.26 28.53
C HIS A 147 -13.14 22.58 27.58
N GLY A 148 -13.00 21.83 26.48
CA GLY A 148 -12.04 22.13 25.41
C GLY A 148 -10.65 21.52 25.60
N ALA A 149 -10.54 20.40 26.33
CA ALA A 149 -9.32 19.60 26.32
C ALA A 149 -9.03 19.11 24.90
N ASP A 150 -7.80 19.33 24.43
CA ASP A 150 -7.34 18.88 23.12
C ASP A 150 -7.07 17.37 23.16
N VAL A 151 -7.94 16.63 22.46
CA VAL A 151 -7.90 15.18 22.36
C VAL A 151 -6.66 14.64 21.64
N ASN A 152 -5.98 15.48 20.85
CA ASN A 152 -4.79 15.12 20.09
C ASN A 152 -3.51 15.73 20.69
N LEU A 153 -3.60 16.37 21.87
CA LEU A 153 -2.45 16.99 22.51
C LEU A 153 -1.41 15.94 22.92
N ALA A 154 -0.30 15.95 22.19
CA ALA A 154 0.83 15.07 22.41
C ALA A 154 1.70 15.51 23.59
N ALA A 155 2.03 14.58 24.50
CA ALA A 155 3.13 14.71 25.45
C ALA A 155 4.29 13.76 25.08
N ASN A 156 5.42 13.83 25.80
CA ASN A 156 6.57 12.94 25.55
C ASN A 156 6.22 11.45 25.74
N ALA A 157 5.30 11.13 26.66
CA ALA A 157 4.89 9.76 26.91
C ALA A 157 3.85 9.22 25.91
N GLY A 158 3.17 10.09 25.15
CA GLY A 158 2.21 9.67 24.13
C GLY A 158 1.09 10.66 23.86
N THR A 159 -0.03 10.20 23.28
CA THR A 159 -1.30 10.95 23.13
C THR A 159 -2.41 10.38 24.03
N PRO A 160 -3.53 11.11 24.19
CA PRO A 160 -4.76 10.56 24.77
C PRO A 160 -5.26 9.28 24.08
N ILE A 161 -5.13 9.16 22.75
CA ILE A 161 -5.54 7.96 21.99
C ILE A 161 -4.64 6.77 22.32
N GLU A 162 -3.31 6.95 22.30
CA GLU A 162 -2.34 5.91 22.67
C GLU A 162 -2.58 5.41 24.11
N TYR A 163 -2.90 6.35 25.01
CA TYR A 163 -3.22 6.07 26.41
C TYR A 163 -4.55 5.32 26.56
N ALA A 164 -5.56 5.63 25.77
CA ALA A 164 -6.84 4.92 25.81
C ALA A 164 -6.64 3.46 25.44
N ILE A 165 -5.98 3.18 24.31
CA ILE A 165 -5.74 1.80 23.86
C ILE A 165 -4.81 1.04 24.84
N THR A 166 -3.88 1.74 25.51
CA THR A 166 -2.96 1.10 26.45
C THR A 166 -3.55 0.87 27.84
N TYR A 167 -4.34 1.81 28.38
CA TYR A 167 -4.75 1.82 29.78
C TYR A 167 -6.27 1.76 29.99
N ASN A 168 -7.07 2.30 29.07
CA ASN A 168 -8.51 2.46 29.22
C ASN A 168 -9.26 2.50 27.88
N LEU A 169 -9.49 1.33 27.28
CA LEU A 169 -10.10 1.23 25.96
C LEU A 169 -11.55 1.74 25.94
N GLU A 170 -12.24 1.72 27.07
CA GLU A 170 -13.65 2.13 27.20
C GLU A 170 -13.92 3.57 26.78
N VAL A 171 -12.93 4.47 26.93
CA VAL A 171 -13.07 5.88 26.56
C VAL A 171 -12.68 6.18 25.11
N LEU A 172 -12.17 5.19 24.36
CA LEU A 172 -11.76 5.40 22.97
C LEU A 172 -12.90 5.94 22.09
N PRO A 173 -14.15 5.42 22.15
CA PRO A 173 -15.26 5.97 21.35
C PRO A 173 -15.50 7.45 21.65
N LEU A 174 -15.48 7.83 22.93
CA LEU A 174 -15.66 9.22 23.37
C LEU A 174 -14.55 10.13 22.84
N LEU A 175 -13.30 9.67 22.83
CA LEU A 175 -12.18 10.45 22.27
C LEU A 175 -12.32 10.62 20.75
N LEU A 176 -12.69 9.56 20.02
CA LEU A 176 -12.91 9.64 18.57
C LEU A 176 -14.08 10.57 18.21
N GLU A 177 -15.17 10.54 18.97
CA GLU A 177 -16.32 11.45 18.80
C GLU A 177 -15.95 12.92 19.02
N ASN A 178 -14.95 13.20 19.84
CA ASN A 178 -14.44 14.55 20.11
C ASN A 178 -13.26 14.95 19.20
N GLY A 179 -13.06 14.27 18.07
CA GLY A 179 -12.06 14.62 17.06
C GLY A 179 -10.70 13.94 17.22
N GLY A 180 -10.63 12.86 18.00
CA GLY A 180 -9.44 12.02 18.11
C GLY A 180 -9.09 11.35 16.79
N SER A 181 -7.80 11.20 16.51
CA SER A 181 -7.32 10.62 15.25
C SER A 181 -7.63 9.12 15.13
N VAL A 182 -8.51 8.77 14.17
CA VAL A 182 -8.82 7.38 13.81
C VAL A 182 -7.60 6.65 13.23
N ASP A 183 -6.79 7.36 12.44
CA ASP A 183 -5.54 6.85 11.86
C ASP A 183 -4.53 6.48 12.95
N GLU A 184 -4.40 7.32 13.99
CA GLU A 184 -3.53 7.05 15.13
C GLU A 184 -4.01 5.85 15.96
N ALA A 185 -5.31 5.79 16.23
CA ALA A 185 -5.92 4.65 16.93
C ALA A 185 -5.66 3.33 16.18
N PHE A 186 -5.71 3.35 14.84
CA PHE A 186 -5.45 2.18 14.01
C PHE A 186 -4.01 1.68 14.15
N VAL A 187 -3.03 2.58 14.09
CA VAL A 187 -1.61 2.25 14.25
C VAL A 187 -1.35 1.63 15.62
N GLU A 188 -1.94 2.21 16.68
CA GLU A 188 -1.79 1.71 18.04
C GLU A 188 -2.50 0.35 18.25
N ALA A 189 -3.68 0.14 17.65
CA ALA A 189 -4.35 -1.16 17.63
C ALA A 189 -3.49 -2.24 16.96
N CYS A 190 -2.83 -1.91 15.84
CA CYS A 190 -1.84 -2.78 15.18
C CYS A 190 -0.65 -3.10 16.10
N ARG A 191 -0.16 -2.10 16.85
CA ARG A 191 0.92 -2.29 17.82
C ARG A 191 0.54 -3.29 18.92
N LYS A 192 -0.70 -3.25 19.42
CA LYS A 192 -1.22 -4.20 20.41
C LYS A 192 -1.55 -5.57 19.81
N GLY A 193 -1.90 -5.61 18.53
CA GLY A 193 -2.39 -6.82 17.85
C GLY A 193 -3.85 -7.14 18.16
N ASP A 194 -4.68 -6.12 18.33
CA ASP A 194 -6.12 -6.27 18.58
C ASP A 194 -6.88 -6.38 17.24
N GLU A 195 -7.12 -7.62 16.79
CA GLU A 195 -7.78 -7.89 15.51
C GLU A 195 -9.17 -7.25 15.41
N GLY A 196 -9.95 -7.24 16.51
CA GLY A 196 -11.30 -6.70 16.52
C GLY A 196 -11.30 -5.18 16.36
N LEU A 197 -10.45 -4.51 17.14
CA LEU A 197 -10.30 -3.07 17.09
C LEU A 197 -9.74 -2.59 15.74
N ILE A 198 -8.79 -3.33 15.14
CA ILE A 198 -8.26 -3.00 13.82
C ILE A 198 -9.38 -3.02 12.76
N LYS A 199 -10.23 -4.05 12.76
CA LYS A 199 -11.37 -4.15 11.82
C LYS A 199 -12.36 -3.01 12.01
N GLU A 200 -12.67 -2.67 13.26
CA GLU A 200 -13.55 -1.56 13.58
C GLU A 200 -13.00 -0.23 13.05
N LEU A 201 -11.72 0.05 13.29
CA LEU A 201 -11.09 1.30 12.88
C LEU A 201 -10.97 1.43 11.35
N LEU A 202 -10.66 0.33 10.64
CA LEU A 202 -10.71 0.31 9.16
C LEU A 202 -12.12 0.61 8.64
N SER A 203 -13.17 0.08 9.29
CA SER A 203 -14.56 0.38 8.92
C SER A 203 -14.97 1.83 9.19
N LYS A 204 -14.30 2.49 10.15
CA LYS A 204 -14.45 3.92 10.45
C LYS A 204 -13.57 4.80 9.56
N GLY A 205 -12.89 4.24 8.56
CA GLY A 205 -12.13 4.99 7.56
C GLY A 205 -10.66 5.21 7.90
N ALA A 206 -10.08 4.46 8.85
CA ALA A 206 -8.63 4.48 9.08
C ALA A 206 -7.88 4.15 7.79
N LYS A 207 -6.84 4.92 7.47
CA LYS A 207 -5.98 4.65 6.31
C LYS A 207 -5.02 3.51 6.64
N ILE A 208 -4.94 2.52 5.75
CA ILE A 208 -4.11 1.32 5.94
C ILE A 208 -2.62 1.62 6.16
N ASP A 209 -2.11 2.68 5.53
CA ASP A 209 -0.71 3.12 5.61
C ASP A 209 -0.47 4.23 6.64
N SER A 210 -1.39 4.42 7.59
CA SER A 210 -1.17 5.35 8.70
C SER A 210 0.09 5.00 9.49
N THR A 211 0.74 6.03 10.04
CA THR A 211 2.03 5.88 10.73
C THR A 211 2.02 6.52 12.12
N ASN A 212 2.84 6.00 13.04
CA ASN A 212 3.10 6.66 14.32
C ASN A 212 4.04 7.87 14.16
N ARG A 213 4.39 8.51 15.28
CA ARG A 213 5.34 9.64 15.32
C ARG A 213 6.76 9.31 14.86
N LEU A 214 7.14 8.04 14.72
CA LEU A 214 8.41 7.58 14.16
C LEU A 214 8.31 7.28 12.65
N ASN A 215 7.17 7.62 12.01
CA ASN A 215 6.84 7.26 10.63
C ASN A 215 6.80 5.73 10.41
N GLN A 216 6.35 4.98 11.41
CA GLN A 216 6.25 3.52 11.32
C GLN A 216 4.80 3.11 11.07
N ASN A 217 4.57 2.34 10.00
CA ASN A 217 3.27 1.73 9.71
C ASN A 217 3.02 0.44 10.51
N ALA A 218 1.88 -0.20 10.28
CA ALA A 218 1.46 -1.41 11.01
C ALA A 218 2.51 -2.54 11.00
N LEU A 219 3.22 -2.74 9.89
CA LEU A 219 4.17 -3.85 9.72
C LEU A 219 5.48 -3.68 10.49
N PHE A 220 5.74 -2.52 11.11
CA PHE A 220 6.82 -2.37 12.09
C PHE A 220 6.52 -3.06 13.43
N PHE A 221 5.27 -3.42 13.70
CA PHE A 221 4.90 -4.00 14.99
C PHE A 221 4.79 -5.51 14.89
N GLN A 222 5.56 -6.21 15.73
CA GLN A 222 5.61 -7.67 15.75
C GLN A 222 4.23 -8.32 15.89
N LYS A 223 3.36 -7.75 16.72
CA LYS A 223 2.01 -8.29 16.93
C LYS A 223 1.16 -8.24 15.67
N ALA A 224 1.34 -7.22 14.83
CA ALA A 224 0.61 -7.08 13.58
C ALA A 224 1.02 -8.14 12.57
N TYR A 225 2.31 -8.45 12.45
CA TYR A 225 2.77 -9.42 11.46
C TYR A 225 2.82 -10.87 11.96
N THR A 226 2.95 -11.13 13.26
CA THR A 226 2.97 -12.50 13.81
C THR A 226 1.58 -13.12 14.00
N ASN A 227 0.54 -12.29 14.10
CA ASN A 227 -0.83 -12.77 14.05
C ASN A 227 -1.25 -12.92 12.58
N LYS A 228 -1.38 -14.17 12.12
CA LYS A 228 -1.71 -14.50 10.72
C LYS A 228 -2.98 -13.80 10.21
N ASN A 229 -4.01 -13.68 11.04
CA ASN A 229 -5.25 -13.01 10.63
C ASN A 229 -5.01 -11.53 10.39
N ILE A 230 -4.33 -10.87 11.33
CA ILE A 230 -3.98 -9.45 11.20
C ILE A 230 -3.06 -9.23 10.01
N PHE A 231 -2.00 -10.05 9.89
CA PHE A 231 -1.03 -9.92 8.81
C PHE A 231 -1.68 -10.10 7.43
N ASN A 232 -2.49 -11.14 7.23
CA ASN A 232 -3.20 -11.36 5.98
C ASN A 232 -4.18 -10.21 5.69
N MET A 233 -4.94 -9.76 6.68
CA MET A 233 -5.86 -8.64 6.54
C MET A 233 -5.13 -7.36 6.13
N LEU A 234 -3.99 -7.05 6.75
CA LEU A 234 -3.19 -5.88 6.41
C LEU A 234 -2.66 -5.95 4.97
N LEU A 235 -2.17 -7.12 4.54
CA LEU A 235 -1.71 -7.34 3.16
C LEU A 235 -2.85 -7.24 2.14
N GLU A 236 -3.99 -7.87 2.41
CA GLU A 236 -5.19 -7.81 1.56
C GLU A 236 -5.75 -6.38 1.46
N SER A 237 -5.57 -5.59 2.52
CA SER A 237 -5.94 -4.17 2.56
C SER A 237 -4.91 -3.25 1.91
N GLY A 238 -3.77 -3.79 1.42
CA GLY A 238 -2.78 -3.05 0.65
C GLY A 238 -1.74 -2.28 1.48
N VAL A 239 -1.42 -2.72 2.71
CA VAL A 239 -0.34 -2.09 3.49
C VAL A 239 0.99 -2.09 2.74
N ASN A 240 1.71 -0.98 2.75
CA ASN A 240 3.02 -0.87 2.13
C ASN A 240 4.09 -1.60 2.94
N ILE A 241 4.49 -2.78 2.47
CA ILE A 241 5.55 -3.61 3.09
C ILE A 241 6.94 -2.97 3.08
N ASN A 242 7.15 -1.95 2.25
CA ASN A 242 8.43 -1.25 2.06
C ASN A 242 8.42 0.19 2.59
N HIS A 243 7.43 0.55 3.42
CA HIS A 243 7.37 1.87 4.04
C HIS A 243 8.63 2.17 4.87
N LYS A 244 9.19 3.37 4.75
CA LYS A 244 10.38 3.79 5.50
C LYS A 244 10.04 4.59 6.74
N ASP A 245 10.61 4.24 7.88
CA ASP A 245 10.53 5.06 9.10
C ASP A 245 11.38 6.34 9.01
N LYS A 246 11.38 7.16 10.06
CA LYS A 246 12.16 8.42 10.10
C LYS A 246 13.67 8.22 9.87
N ASN A 247 14.20 7.03 10.11
CA ASN A 247 15.61 6.70 9.91
C ASN A 247 15.85 5.90 8.62
N GLY A 248 14.83 5.75 7.78
CA GLY A 248 14.89 5.03 6.52
C GLY A 248 14.75 3.51 6.65
N PHE A 249 14.56 2.95 7.85
CA PHE A 249 14.37 1.50 8.00
C PHE A 249 13.03 1.09 7.41
N THR A 250 12.97 -0.07 6.76
CA THR A 250 11.72 -0.72 6.34
C THR A 250 11.32 -1.85 7.30
N PRO A 251 10.07 -2.35 7.27
CA PRO A 251 9.62 -3.44 8.14
C PRO A 251 10.52 -4.68 8.16
N ILE A 252 11.17 -5.04 7.05
CA ILE A 252 12.08 -6.19 6.99
C ILE A 252 13.24 -6.10 8.00
N PHE A 253 13.74 -4.89 8.28
CA PHE A 253 14.77 -4.68 9.31
C PHE A 253 14.27 -5.05 10.70
N ARG A 254 12.99 -4.82 10.98
CA ARG A 254 12.39 -5.17 12.27
C ARG A 254 12.24 -6.67 12.41
N VAL A 255 11.85 -7.36 11.34
CA VAL A 255 11.77 -8.82 11.31
C VAL A 255 13.16 -9.45 11.56
N ILE A 256 14.21 -8.90 10.93
CA ILE A 256 15.61 -9.30 11.16
C ILE A 256 16.04 -9.01 12.61
N TYR A 257 15.72 -7.83 13.14
CA TYR A 257 16.03 -7.47 14.52
C TYR A 257 15.39 -8.44 15.53
N ASN A 258 14.17 -8.89 15.25
CA ASN A 258 13.44 -9.85 16.07
C ASN A 258 13.88 -11.31 15.85
N LYS A 259 14.80 -11.57 14.90
CA LYS A 259 15.33 -12.91 14.54
C LYS A 259 14.24 -13.89 14.13
N ASP A 260 13.22 -13.36 13.46
CA ASP A 260 12.06 -14.14 13.02
C ASP A 260 12.30 -14.63 11.60
N THR A 261 13.07 -15.71 11.46
CA THR A 261 13.49 -16.22 10.15
C THR A 261 12.29 -16.65 9.28
N ASP A 262 11.24 -17.18 9.89
CA ASP A 262 10.03 -17.62 9.17
C ASP A 262 9.28 -16.42 8.60
N TYR A 263 9.07 -15.37 9.40
CA TYR A 263 8.48 -14.14 8.87
C TYR A 263 9.43 -13.37 7.96
N LEU A 264 10.75 -13.51 8.10
CA LEU A 264 11.69 -12.92 7.14
C LEU A 264 11.50 -13.54 5.76
N GLU A 265 11.36 -14.87 5.69
CA GLU A 265 11.05 -15.57 4.44
C GLU A 265 9.71 -15.10 3.87
N ILE A 266 8.67 -15.02 4.71
CA ILE A 266 7.34 -14.53 4.28
C ILE A 266 7.40 -13.08 3.77
N PHE A 267 8.12 -12.18 4.45
CA PHE A 267 8.24 -10.78 4.00
C PHE A 267 8.91 -10.71 2.63
N LEU A 268 10.00 -11.47 2.41
CA LEU A 268 10.67 -11.56 1.12
C LEU A 268 9.75 -12.11 0.02
N GLU A 269 8.98 -13.16 0.33
CA GLU A 269 7.96 -13.72 -0.58
C GLU A 269 6.82 -12.73 -0.90
N LYS A 270 6.54 -11.78 0.00
CA LYS A 270 5.50 -10.76 -0.15
C LYS A 270 6.02 -9.43 -0.73
N GLY A 271 7.22 -9.42 -1.28
CA GLY A 271 7.77 -8.26 -1.99
C GLY A 271 8.46 -7.23 -1.08
N ALA A 272 8.90 -7.63 0.12
CA ALA A 272 9.81 -6.80 0.89
C ALA A 272 11.12 -6.63 0.11
N ASP A 273 11.54 -5.38 -0.07
CA ASP A 273 12.75 -5.03 -0.80
C ASP A 273 13.98 -5.52 -0.05
N ILE A 274 14.62 -6.55 -0.62
CA ILE A 274 15.80 -7.19 -0.07
C ILE A 274 17.04 -6.27 -0.06
N GLU A 275 17.02 -5.21 -0.87
CA GLU A 275 18.07 -4.19 -0.95
C GLU A 275 17.66 -2.86 -0.32
N ALA A 276 16.58 -2.84 0.48
CA ALA A 276 16.08 -1.64 1.11
C ALA A 276 17.18 -0.91 1.90
N LYS A 277 17.42 0.35 1.57
CA LYS A 277 18.44 1.18 2.24
C LYS A 277 17.85 2.11 3.28
N ASN A 278 18.45 2.13 4.47
CA ASN A 278 18.16 3.15 5.47
C ASN A 278 18.89 4.48 5.17
N ASN A 279 18.77 5.48 6.03
CA ASN A 279 19.39 6.79 5.80
C ASN A 279 20.93 6.78 5.81
N ALA A 280 21.55 5.70 6.29
CA ALA A 280 22.99 5.46 6.24
C ALA A 280 23.35 4.45 5.13
N GLU A 281 22.46 4.26 4.13
CA GLU A 281 22.62 3.32 3.01
C GLU A 281 22.81 1.83 3.42
N ILE A 282 22.58 1.49 4.70
CA ILE A 282 22.70 0.13 5.23
C ILE A 282 21.55 -0.73 4.68
N THR A 283 21.88 -1.88 4.07
CA THR A 283 20.90 -2.85 3.57
C THR A 283 20.55 -3.93 4.62
N PRO A 284 19.49 -4.75 4.42
CA PRO A 284 19.11 -5.81 5.35
C PRO A 284 20.24 -6.83 5.59
N VAL A 285 21.01 -7.17 4.55
CA VAL A 285 22.13 -8.12 4.68
C VAL A 285 23.32 -7.53 5.46
N HIS A 286 23.63 -6.24 5.26
CA HIS A 286 24.59 -5.52 6.10
C HIS A 286 24.19 -5.61 7.57
N TYR A 287 22.94 -5.26 7.85
CA TYR A 287 22.39 -5.22 9.20
C TYR A 287 22.45 -6.59 9.89
N ALA A 288 22.05 -7.65 9.19
CA ALA A 288 22.05 -9.01 9.74
C ALA A 288 23.47 -9.49 10.08
N TYR A 289 24.46 -9.32 9.19
CA TYR A 289 25.83 -9.75 9.47
C TYR A 289 26.51 -8.92 10.56
N ASN A 290 26.32 -7.60 10.57
CA ASN A 290 26.85 -6.70 11.61
C ASN A 290 26.37 -7.13 13.01
N ARG A 291 25.08 -7.47 13.13
CA ARG A 291 24.47 -7.94 14.38
C ARG A 291 24.81 -9.39 14.73
N GLY A 292 25.46 -10.14 13.83
CA GLY A 292 25.77 -11.56 14.02
C GLY A 292 24.59 -12.50 13.83
N PHE A 293 23.53 -12.06 13.13
CA PHE A 293 22.30 -12.81 12.87
C PHE A 293 22.50 -13.74 11.65
N GLN A 294 23.29 -14.79 11.85
CA GLN A 294 23.75 -15.66 10.77
C GLN A 294 22.63 -16.37 10.02
N LYS A 295 21.52 -16.74 10.68
CA LYS A 295 20.42 -17.46 10.03
C LYS A 295 19.70 -16.54 9.04
N GLU A 296 19.38 -15.34 9.50
CA GLU A 296 18.72 -14.27 8.76
C GLU A 296 19.61 -13.79 7.61
N ALA A 297 20.90 -13.57 7.88
CA ALA A 297 21.87 -13.18 6.87
C ALA A 297 21.99 -14.25 5.77
N ASN A 298 22.11 -15.53 6.14
CA ASN A 298 22.16 -16.62 5.16
C ASN A 298 20.86 -16.74 4.36
N LEU A 299 19.69 -16.44 4.96
CA LEU A 299 18.41 -16.43 4.26
C LEU A 299 18.37 -15.29 3.22
N LEU A 300 18.76 -14.07 3.60
CA LEU A 300 18.84 -12.93 2.68
C LEU A 300 19.77 -13.23 1.50
N VAL A 301 20.98 -13.73 1.78
CA VAL A 301 21.93 -14.11 0.71
C VAL A 301 21.36 -15.19 -0.19
N ARG A 302 20.64 -16.16 0.38
CA ARG A 302 19.94 -17.17 -0.42
C ARG A 302 18.91 -16.52 -1.33
N PHE A 303 18.08 -15.61 -0.82
CA PHE A 303 17.09 -14.87 -1.61
C PHE A 303 17.69 -13.88 -2.63
N GLY A 304 19.02 -13.78 -2.70
CA GLY A 304 19.73 -13.02 -3.73
C GLY A 304 20.24 -11.67 -3.27
N ALA A 305 20.32 -11.42 -1.96
CA ALA A 305 20.85 -10.18 -1.43
C ALA A 305 22.28 -9.93 -1.91
N ASN A 306 22.57 -8.71 -2.37
CA ASN A 306 23.89 -8.31 -2.78
C ASN A 306 24.80 -8.10 -1.55
N ILE A 307 25.64 -9.11 -1.29
CA ILE A 307 26.63 -9.09 -0.20
C ILE A 307 27.75 -8.06 -0.37
N ASN A 308 27.84 -7.43 -1.55
CA ASN A 308 28.88 -6.47 -1.91
C ASN A 308 28.33 -5.03 -2.03
N ASN A 309 27.09 -4.78 -1.63
CA ASN A 309 26.61 -3.41 -1.52
C ASN A 309 27.50 -2.62 -0.56
N GLN A 310 27.63 -1.33 -0.83
CA GLN A 310 28.41 -0.38 -0.03
C GLN A 310 27.46 0.63 0.60
N ASP A 311 27.70 0.96 1.87
CA ASP A 311 27.01 2.06 2.54
C ASP A 311 27.54 3.43 2.06
N ASP A 312 27.13 4.50 2.74
CA ASP A 312 27.51 5.86 2.39
C ASP A 312 28.99 6.14 2.63
N GLU A 313 29.73 5.30 3.35
CA GLU A 313 31.18 5.38 3.54
C GLU A 313 31.96 4.47 2.57
N GLY A 314 31.26 3.75 1.69
CA GLY A 314 31.90 2.75 0.83
C GLY A 314 32.15 1.42 1.54
N ILE A 315 31.64 1.24 2.76
CA ILE A 315 31.91 0.06 3.59
C ILE A 315 30.95 -1.07 3.19
N THR A 316 31.52 -2.24 2.89
CA THR A 316 30.75 -3.47 2.63
C THR A 316 30.43 -4.21 3.94
N PRO A 317 29.50 -5.19 3.96
CA PRO A 317 29.29 -6.03 5.13
C PRO A 317 30.57 -6.75 5.58
N LEU A 318 31.45 -7.10 4.63
CA LEU A 318 32.71 -7.78 4.90
C LEU A 318 33.69 -6.84 5.61
N MET A 319 33.85 -5.61 5.13
CA MET A 319 34.67 -4.57 5.76
C MET A 319 34.16 -4.23 7.16
N GLN A 320 32.84 -4.04 7.30
CA GLN A 320 32.22 -3.75 8.59
C GLN A 320 32.50 -4.84 9.64
N SER A 321 32.60 -6.11 9.22
CA SER A 321 32.93 -7.19 10.13
C SER A 321 34.36 -7.11 10.68
N ILE A 322 35.31 -6.52 9.94
CA ILE A 322 36.68 -6.24 10.39
C ILE A 322 36.63 -5.12 11.45
N ILE A 323 36.00 -3.99 11.11
CA ILE A 323 35.85 -2.83 11.99
C ILE A 323 35.25 -3.23 13.35
N ASN A 324 34.25 -4.12 13.33
CA ASN A 324 33.56 -4.58 14.54
C ASN A 324 34.20 -5.82 15.19
N GLY A 325 35.33 -6.32 14.68
CA GLY A 325 36.04 -7.50 15.20
C GLY A 325 35.25 -8.81 15.11
N LYS A 326 34.30 -8.94 14.19
CA LYS A 326 33.36 -10.08 14.06
C LYS A 326 33.91 -11.17 13.12
N GLN A 327 34.94 -11.91 13.55
CA GLN A 327 35.55 -13.00 12.76
C GLN A 327 34.55 -14.03 12.20
N ASN A 328 33.50 -14.37 12.94
CA ASN A 328 32.48 -15.31 12.48
C ASN A 328 31.63 -14.76 11.32
N ALA A 329 31.32 -13.46 11.33
CA ALA A 329 30.63 -12.80 10.23
C ALA A 329 31.56 -12.67 9.01
N PHE A 330 32.82 -12.29 9.23
CA PHE A 330 33.86 -12.24 8.20
C PHE A 330 34.01 -13.56 7.46
N LYS A 331 34.19 -14.66 8.20
CA LYS A 331 34.28 -16.01 7.62
C LYS A 331 33.02 -16.41 6.85
N ALA A 332 31.84 -16.03 7.32
CA ALA A 332 30.58 -16.35 6.65
C ALA A 332 30.43 -15.58 5.33
N LEU A 333 30.80 -14.30 5.32
CA LEU A 333 30.78 -13.44 4.14
C LEU A 333 31.80 -13.89 3.08
N LEU A 334 33.02 -14.27 3.48
CA LEU A 334 34.00 -14.88 2.57
C LEU A 334 33.47 -16.18 1.93
N LYS A 335 32.84 -17.05 2.72
CA LYS A 335 32.19 -18.28 2.20
C LYS A 335 31.06 -17.95 1.23
N ALA A 336 30.36 -16.84 1.44
CA ALA A 336 29.30 -16.37 0.57
C ALA A 336 29.81 -15.75 -0.75
N GLY A 337 31.12 -15.55 -0.89
CA GLY A 337 31.74 -14.98 -2.07
C GLY A 337 31.82 -13.45 -2.04
N ALA A 338 31.89 -12.85 -0.87
CA ALA A 338 32.08 -11.41 -0.73
C ALA A 338 33.41 -10.98 -1.38
N ASP A 339 33.37 -9.88 -2.12
CA ASP A 339 34.51 -9.35 -2.86
C ASP A 339 35.47 -8.63 -1.90
N ILE A 340 36.69 -9.16 -1.79
CA ILE A 340 37.74 -8.61 -0.92
C ILE A 340 38.46 -7.40 -1.55
N SER A 341 38.25 -7.16 -2.84
CA SER A 341 38.97 -6.14 -3.62
C SER A 341 38.28 -4.77 -3.64
N LEU A 342 37.03 -4.71 -3.16
CA LEU A 342 36.31 -3.45 -3.03
C LEU A 342 37.04 -2.52 -2.05
N LYS A 343 36.84 -1.23 -2.24
CA LYS A 343 37.48 -0.16 -1.46
C LYS A 343 36.44 0.77 -0.87
N ASP A 344 36.67 1.20 0.35
CA ASP A 344 35.89 2.26 0.97
C ASP A 344 36.26 3.64 0.40
N LYS A 345 35.64 4.71 0.94
CA LYS A 345 35.91 6.08 0.51
C LYS A 345 37.34 6.57 0.78
N ASP A 346 38.02 5.99 1.77
CA ASP A 346 39.41 6.31 2.09
C ASP A 346 40.40 5.50 1.21
N GLY A 347 39.87 4.57 0.41
CA GLY A 347 40.62 3.74 -0.52
C GLY A 347 41.15 2.44 0.10
N ASP A 348 40.72 2.13 1.32
CA ASP A 348 41.11 0.93 2.05
C ASP A 348 40.29 -0.28 1.58
N ASP A 349 40.99 -1.36 1.26
CA ASP A 349 40.42 -2.68 0.99
C ASP A 349 40.46 -3.58 2.24
N VAL A 350 39.96 -4.82 2.14
CA VAL A 350 39.96 -5.78 3.26
C VAL A 350 41.35 -5.98 3.87
N HIS A 351 42.41 -6.05 3.06
CA HIS A 351 43.77 -6.25 3.55
C HIS A 351 44.30 -5.01 4.28
N SER A 352 43.98 -3.82 3.76
CA SER A 352 44.37 -2.54 4.36
C SER A 352 43.66 -2.33 5.69
N LEU A 353 42.37 -2.63 5.77
CA LEU A 353 41.58 -2.61 7.00
C LEU A 353 42.06 -3.63 8.04
N ILE A 354 42.47 -4.84 7.66
CA ILE A 354 43.07 -5.80 8.61
C ILE A 354 44.36 -5.23 9.20
N LYS A 355 45.19 -4.56 8.40
CA LYS A 355 46.44 -3.97 8.88
C LYS A 355 46.22 -2.78 9.82
N SER A 356 45.22 -1.95 9.54
CA SER A 356 44.94 -0.71 10.28
C SER A 356 44.04 -0.92 11.50
N GLN A 357 43.00 -1.76 11.40
CA GLN A 357 41.97 -1.93 12.42
C GLN A 357 42.19 -3.12 13.36
N ILE A 358 42.96 -4.14 12.95
CA ILE A 358 43.19 -5.36 13.76
C ILE A 358 44.59 -5.34 14.38
N ASP A 359 44.68 -5.77 15.64
CA ASP A 359 45.96 -5.85 16.36
C ASP A 359 46.94 -6.85 15.69
N LYS A 360 48.24 -6.55 15.75
CA LYS A 360 49.29 -7.34 15.09
C LYS A 360 49.28 -8.84 15.42
N LYS A 361 48.82 -9.24 16.61
CA LYS A 361 48.78 -10.66 17.02
C LYS A 361 47.62 -11.39 16.34
N SER A 362 46.51 -10.70 16.13
CA SER A 362 45.30 -11.25 15.50
C SER A 362 45.31 -11.19 13.97
N GLN A 363 46.07 -10.28 13.35
CA GLN A 363 46.11 -10.10 11.88
C GLN A 363 46.34 -11.42 11.11
N LYS A 364 47.27 -12.26 11.60
CA LYS A 364 47.57 -13.56 10.97
C LYS A 364 46.33 -14.46 10.87
N ALA A 365 45.46 -14.45 11.89
CA ALA A 365 44.26 -15.27 11.90
C ALA A 365 43.22 -14.78 10.86
N TRP A 366 43.10 -13.46 10.66
CA TRP A 366 42.20 -12.90 9.65
C TRP A 366 42.70 -13.17 8.22
N GLU A 367 44.00 -13.00 7.98
CA GLU A 367 44.63 -13.35 6.70
C GLU A 367 44.53 -14.85 6.40
N GLU A 368 44.67 -15.71 7.42
CA GLU A 368 44.47 -17.15 7.28
C GLU A 368 43.02 -17.51 6.92
N LEU A 369 42.02 -16.76 7.43
CA LEU A 369 40.62 -16.92 7.01
C LEU A 369 40.43 -16.60 5.53
N ILE A 370 41.09 -15.56 4.99
CA ILE A 370 41.05 -15.23 3.56
C ILE A 370 41.65 -16.38 2.74
N ALA A 371 42.86 -16.84 3.12
CA ALA A 371 43.59 -17.87 2.39
C ALA A 371 42.89 -19.24 2.38
N THR A 372 42.21 -19.60 3.48
CA THR A 372 41.63 -20.94 3.66
C THR A 372 40.16 -21.02 3.25
N THR A 373 39.46 -19.89 3.14
CA THR A 373 38.02 -19.88 2.85
C THR A 373 37.76 -19.92 1.34
N LYS A 374 37.29 -21.08 0.87
CA LYS A 374 36.80 -21.22 -0.52
C LYS A 374 35.37 -20.68 -0.63
N PRO A 375 35.05 -19.84 -1.63
CA PRO A 375 33.68 -19.43 -1.90
C PRO A 375 32.83 -20.65 -2.20
N VAL A 376 31.70 -20.79 -1.51
CA VAL A 376 30.70 -21.80 -1.85
C VAL A 376 29.84 -21.19 -2.94
N LYS A 377 29.66 -21.88 -4.08
CA LYS A 377 28.61 -21.51 -5.04
C LYS A 377 27.26 -21.60 -4.33
N ILE A 378 26.74 -20.47 -3.91
CA ILE A 378 25.41 -20.39 -3.32
C ILE A 378 24.42 -20.68 -4.45
N LYS A 379 23.83 -21.88 -4.43
CA LYS A 379 22.65 -22.13 -5.26
C LYS A 379 21.56 -21.18 -4.76
N LYS A 380 21.05 -20.31 -5.64
CA LYS A 380 19.78 -19.60 -5.43
C LYS A 380 18.75 -20.59 -4.90
N PRO A 381 17.81 -20.17 -4.04
CA PRO A 381 16.84 -21.07 -3.45
C PRO A 381 16.00 -21.55 -4.62
N SER A 382 16.14 -22.82 -4.98
CA SER A 382 15.04 -23.51 -5.63
C SER A 382 13.88 -23.45 -4.64
N ALA A 383 12.78 -22.82 -5.01
CA ALA A 383 11.57 -22.73 -4.20
C ALA A 383 11.27 -24.09 -3.54
N LYS A 384 11.49 -24.20 -2.22
CA LYS A 384 11.07 -25.34 -1.41
C LYS A 384 10.74 -24.96 0.02
N ASN A 385 9.43 -24.86 0.21
CA ASN A 385 8.65 -25.47 1.27
C ASN A 385 8.90 -24.95 2.70
N THR A 386 8.00 -24.07 3.12
CA THR A 386 7.29 -24.16 4.40
C THR A 386 7.08 -25.64 4.79
N LYS A 387 7.77 -26.12 5.82
CA LYS A 387 7.39 -27.32 6.57
C LYS A 387 6.66 -26.79 7.80
N ASP A 388 5.35 -26.95 7.90
CA ASP A 388 4.84 -28.26 8.30
C ASP A 388 4.29 -29.11 7.17
N SER A 389 4.65 -30.39 7.20
CA SER A 389 4.59 -31.40 6.11
C SER A 389 5.69 -31.29 5.04
N THR A 390 6.83 -31.93 5.33
CA THR A 390 7.80 -32.39 4.33
C THR A 390 7.12 -33.09 3.12
N PRO A 391 7.13 -32.54 1.89
CA PRO A 391 7.03 -33.37 0.70
C PRO A 391 8.46 -33.83 0.40
N LYS A 392 8.72 -35.13 0.55
CA LYS A 392 9.90 -35.80 -0.01
C LYS A 392 10.21 -35.19 -1.39
N VAL A 393 11.46 -34.78 -1.65
CA VAL A 393 11.90 -34.46 -3.02
C VAL A 393 11.53 -35.67 -3.87
N ALA A 394 10.49 -35.53 -4.69
CA ALA A 394 10.01 -36.65 -5.47
C ALA A 394 11.14 -37.05 -6.42
N LYS A 395 11.59 -38.30 -6.29
CA LYS A 395 12.51 -38.88 -7.28
C LYS A 395 11.81 -38.80 -8.63
N LEU A 396 12.42 -38.13 -9.61
CA LEU A 396 11.90 -38.08 -10.98
C LEU A 396 11.67 -39.51 -11.48
N LYS A 397 10.50 -39.76 -12.07
CA LYS A 397 10.06 -41.08 -12.55
C LYS A 397 9.86 -41.10 -14.06
N TYR A 398 9.40 -39.99 -14.62
CA TYR A 398 9.04 -39.90 -16.02
C TYR A 398 9.92 -38.87 -16.72
N PHE A 399 10.44 -39.22 -17.89
CA PHE A 399 11.39 -38.40 -18.66
C PHE A 399 10.88 -38.24 -20.11
N PRO A 400 9.73 -37.59 -20.32
CA PRO A 400 9.20 -37.40 -21.67
C PRO A 400 10.18 -36.59 -22.53
N THR A 401 10.36 -37.03 -23.77
CA THR A 401 11.16 -36.35 -24.79
C THR A 401 10.28 -35.69 -25.85
N THR A 402 8.99 -36.03 -25.88
CA THR A 402 8.01 -35.46 -26.81
C THR A 402 6.80 -34.88 -26.09
N LYS A 403 6.14 -33.91 -26.72
CA LYS A 403 4.87 -33.34 -26.23
C LYS A 403 3.80 -34.40 -26.01
N GLN A 404 3.72 -35.40 -26.89
CA GLN A 404 2.72 -36.48 -26.83
C GLN A 404 2.92 -37.38 -25.60
N GLU A 405 4.18 -37.67 -25.23
CA GLU A 405 4.50 -38.38 -24.00
C GLU A 405 4.11 -37.56 -22.77
N LEU A 406 4.47 -36.27 -22.74
CA LEU A 406 4.07 -35.38 -21.66
C LEU A 406 2.55 -35.30 -21.52
N LEU A 407 1.81 -35.16 -22.63
CA LEU A 407 0.36 -35.10 -22.67
C LEU A 407 -0.29 -36.34 -22.02
N LYS A 408 0.20 -37.54 -22.36
CA LYS A 408 -0.30 -38.80 -21.77
C LYS A 408 -0.07 -38.84 -20.25
N LEU A 409 1.06 -38.32 -19.78
CA LEU A 409 1.40 -38.29 -18.36
C LEU A 409 0.51 -37.30 -17.59
N VAL A 410 0.30 -36.09 -18.10
CA VAL A 410 -0.49 -35.06 -17.40
C VAL A 410 -1.99 -35.37 -17.36
N GLN A 411 -2.50 -36.05 -18.40
CA GLN A 411 -3.89 -36.52 -18.46
C GLN A 411 -4.17 -37.66 -17.46
N ASN A 412 -3.14 -38.40 -17.04
CA ASN A 412 -3.29 -39.41 -16.02
C ASN A 412 -3.34 -38.77 -14.62
N SER A 413 -4.50 -38.78 -13.99
CA SER A 413 -4.73 -38.19 -12.66
C SER A 413 -3.91 -38.85 -11.53
N LYS A 414 -3.41 -40.07 -11.73
CA LYS A 414 -2.55 -40.77 -10.76
C LYS A 414 -1.08 -40.33 -10.83
N VAL A 415 -0.67 -39.70 -11.94
CA VAL A 415 0.69 -39.19 -12.11
C VAL A 415 0.83 -37.87 -11.37
N LYS A 416 1.80 -37.83 -10.45
CA LYS A 416 2.18 -36.63 -9.70
C LYS A 416 3.06 -35.74 -10.58
N LEU A 417 2.72 -34.46 -10.73
CA LEU A 417 3.40 -33.57 -11.69
C LEU A 417 4.87 -33.36 -11.32
N GLU A 418 5.21 -33.38 -10.01
CA GLU A 418 6.59 -33.24 -9.52
C GLU A 418 7.50 -34.42 -9.90
N THR A 419 6.94 -35.52 -10.43
CA THR A 419 7.71 -36.70 -10.85
C THR A 419 8.12 -36.69 -12.32
N ILE A 420 7.72 -35.66 -13.07
CA ILE A 420 7.95 -35.53 -14.50
C ILE A 420 9.11 -34.57 -14.75
N ASP A 421 10.11 -35.01 -15.51
CA ASP A 421 11.18 -34.15 -16.03
C ASP A 421 10.77 -33.54 -17.37
N THR A 422 10.59 -32.22 -17.41
CA THR A 422 10.21 -31.49 -18.62
C THR A 422 11.37 -30.82 -19.35
N SER A 423 12.62 -31.02 -18.90
CA SER A 423 13.80 -30.30 -19.42
C SER A 423 14.04 -30.45 -20.93
N LYS A 424 13.56 -31.56 -21.52
CA LYS A 424 13.69 -31.86 -22.96
C LYS A 424 12.50 -31.37 -23.81
N ILE A 425 11.45 -30.83 -23.20
CA ILE A 425 10.23 -30.44 -23.89
C ILE A 425 10.35 -29.00 -24.38
N LYS A 426 10.22 -28.80 -25.69
CA LYS A 426 10.21 -27.46 -26.31
C LYS A 426 8.81 -26.92 -26.61
N ASP A 427 7.82 -27.82 -26.73
CA ASP A 427 6.44 -27.48 -27.08
C ASP A 427 5.51 -28.04 -25.99
N MET A 428 4.92 -27.14 -25.21
CA MET A 428 3.93 -27.42 -24.17
C MET A 428 2.52 -26.98 -24.59
N SER A 429 2.28 -26.74 -25.88
CA SER A 429 0.96 -26.36 -26.35
C SER A 429 -0.11 -27.39 -25.97
N TYR A 430 -1.26 -26.91 -25.49
CA TYR A 430 -2.45 -27.72 -25.15
C TYR A 430 -2.31 -28.76 -24.02
N ILE A 431 -1.19 -28.83 -23.28
CA ILE A 431 -0.98 -29.97 -22.36
C ILE A 431 -1.99 -30.05 -21.20
N PHE A 432 -2.55 -28.93 -20.75
CA PHE A 432 -3.60 -28.85 -19.73
C PHE A 432 -4.91 -28.27 -20.28
N LYS A 433 -5.12 -28.32 -21.60
CA LYS A 433 -6.37 -27.86 -22.22
C LYS A 433 -7.57 -28.62 -21.64
N GLU A 434 -8.62 -27.89 -21.26
CA GLU A 434 -9.85 -28.35 -20.60
C GLU A 434 -9.58 -29.21 -19.35
N SER A 435 -8.43 -29.01 -18.68
CA SER A 435 -8.05 -29.86 -17.55
C SER A 435 -9.01 -29.69 -16.39
N LYS A 436 -9.59 -30.82 -15.96
CA LYS A 436 -10.44 -30.91 -14.77
C LYS A 436 -9.64 -31.11 -13.47
N ARG A 437 -8.30 -31.03 -13.54
CA ARG A 437 -7.43 -31.13 -12.36
C ARG A 437 -7.74 -29.98 -11.40
N ARG A 438 -7.98 -30.32 -10.12
CA ARG A 438 -8.15 -29.34 -9.03
C ARG A 438 -6.84 -28.97 -8.33
N SER A 439 -5.80 -29.78 -8.53
CA SER A 439 -4.47 -29.54 -7.98
C SER A 439 -3.42 -29.67 -9.07
N PHE A 440 -2.56 -28.65 -9.14
CA PHE A 440 -1.39 -28.59 -10.00
C PHE A 440 -0.10 -28.64 -9.19
N LYS A 441 -0.16 -29.12 -7.94
CA LYS A 441 1.03 -29.32 -7.09
C LYS A 441 2.10 -30.12 -7.84
N GLY A 442 3.33 -29.63 -7.80
CA GLY A 442 4.47 -30.17 -8.54
C GLY A 442 4.70 -29.55 -9.90
N LEU A 443 3.78 -28.73 -10.41
CA LEU A 443 3.97 -27.97 -11.65
C LEU A 443 5.03 -26.88 -11.48
N GLU A 444 5.16 -26.31 -10.29
CA GLU A 444 6.19 -25.32 -9.92
C GLU A 444 7.61 -25.89 -10.06
N THR A 445 7.78 -27.22 -10.05
CA THR A 445 9.09 -27.85 -10.15
C THR A 445 9.52 -28.16 -11.59
N TRP A 446 8.69 -27.85 -12.57
CA TRP A 446 8.98 -28.13 -13.97
C TRP A 446 10.07 -27.22 -14.52
N ASN A 447 10.99 -27.81 -15.29
CA ASN A 447 11.95 -27.04 -16.07
C ASN A 447 11.31 -26.64 -17.40
N VAL A 448 11.08 -25.34 -17.60
CA VAL A 448 10.49 -24.78 -18.83
C VAL A 448 11.48 -23.89 -19.60
N GLU A 449 12.76 -23.86 -19.22
CA GLU A 449 13.77 -22.98 -19.81
C GLU A 449 13.96 -23.20 -21.32
N SER A 450 13.72 -24.41 -21.80
CA SER A 450 13.83 -24.79 -23.21
C SER A 450 12.51 -24.69 -23.99
N VAL A 451 11.40 -24.31 -23.33
CA VAL A 451 10.07 -24.25 -23.93
C VAL A 451 9.96 -23.00 -24.79
N GLU A 452 9.66 -23.21 -26.08
CA GLU A 452 9.49 -22.15 -27.07
C GLU A 452 8.01 -21.86 -27.35
N ASN A 453 7.11 -22.82 -27.07
CA ASN A 453 5.68 -22.73 -27.36
C ASN A 453 4.81 -23.20 -26.18
N MET A 454 3.96 -22.31 -25.65
CA MET A 454 2.95 -22.59 -24.62
C MET A 454 1.52 -22.24 -25.09
N LYS A 455 1.27 -22.29 -26.41
CA LYS A 455 -0.05 -21.98 -26.97
C LYS A 455 -1.16 -22.81 -26.31
N ASP A 456 -2.20 -22.15 -25.83
CA ASP A 456 -3.39 -22.78 -25.24
C ASP A 456 -3.07 -23.78 -24.10
N MET A 457 -1.93 -23.62 -23.40
CA MET A 457 -1.42 -24.61 -22.44
C MET A 457 -2.45 -24.94 -21.35
N PHE A 458 -3.11 -23.94 -20.77
CA PHE A 458 -4.13 -24.10 -19.72
C PHE A 458 -5.54 -23.75 -20.18
N ARG A 459 -5.78 -23.63 -21.50
CA ARG A 459 -7.08 -23.20 -22.03
C ARG A 459 -8.24 -24.01 -21.44
N GLY A 460 -9.23 -23.35 -20.84
CA GLY A 460 -10.41 -23.97 -20.23
C GLY A 460 -10.16 -24.63 -18.86
N ALA A 461 -8.94 -24.55 -18.31
CA ALA A 461 -8.63 -25.07 -16.97
C ALA A 461 -9.16 -24.12 -15.88
N LYS A 462 -10.49 -24.10 -15.67
CA LYS A 462 -11.18 -23.16 -14.77
C LYS A 462 -10.70 -23.19 -13.32
N PHE A 463 -10.12 -24.29 -12.85
CA PHE A 463 -9.57 -24.43 -11.50
C PHE A 463 -8.08 -24.07 -11.40
N PHE A 464 -7.45 -23.67 -12.50
CA PHE A 464 -6.04 -23.29 -12.51
C PHE A 464 -5.84 -21.92 -11.85
N ASN A 465 -5.08 -21.90 -10.77
CA ASN A 465 -4.60 -20.70 -10.07
C ASN A 465 -3.31 -21.04 -9.30
N HIS A 466 -2.48 -21.93 -9.86
CA HIS A 466 -1.28 -22.43 -9.20
C HIS A 466 -0.09 -21.55 -9.55
N ASP A 467 0.74 -21.23 -8.56
CA ASP A 467 1.89 -20.34 -8.74
C ASP A 467 2.93 -20.96 -9.68
N ILE A 468 3.25 -20.22 -10.74
CA ILE A 468 4.23 -20.54 -11.78
C ILE A 468 5.18 -19.36 -12.04
N SER A 469 5.26 -18.42 -11.09
CA SER A 469 6.16 -17.26 -11.13
C SER A 469 7.64 -17.67 -11.20
N ALA A 470 8.00 -18.83 -10.62
CA ALA A 470 9.37 -19.33 -10.61
C ALA A 470 9.85 -19.91 -11.96
N TRP A 471 8.99 -19.96 -12.99
CA TRP A 471 9.35 -20.49 -14.30
C TRP A 471 10.31 -19.57 -15.07
N ASN A 472 11.39 -20.16 -15.59
CA ASN A 472 12.29 -19.47 -16.50
C ASN A 472 11.75 -19.52 -17.93
N THR A 473 11.15 -18.42 -18.39
CA THR A 473 10.46 -18.33 -19.69
C THR A 473 11.29 -17.68 -20.81
N LYS A 474 12.60 -17.48 -20.63
CA LYS A 474 13.50 -16.78 -21.58
C LYS A 474 13.50 -17.29 -23.04
N SER A 475 13.06 -18.53 -23.27
CA SER A 475 12.98 -19.14 -24.60
C SER A 475 11.60 -19.04 -25.25
N LEU A 476 10.60 -18.57 -24.52
CA LEU A 476 9.20 -18.54 -24.93
C LEU A 476 8.98 -17.57 -26.09
N LYS A 477 8.39 -18.06 -27.19
CA LYS A 477 8.09 -17.28 -28.40
C LYS A 477 6.59 -17.12 -28.64
N ASN A 478 5.80 -18.11 -28.23
CA ASN A 478 4.36 -18.15 -28.43
C ASN A 478 3.64 -18.49 -27.11
N MET A 479 2.81 -17.56 -26.63
CA MET A 479 1.96 -17.74 -25.45
C MET A 479 0.48 -17.48 -25.76
N GLN A 480 0.10 -17.58 -27.04
CA GLN A 480 -1.27 -17.38 -27.49
C GLN A 480 -2.24 -18.24 -26.68
N GLY A 481 -3.24 -17.64 -26.04
CA GLY A 481 -4.27 -18.38 -25.30
C GLY A 481 -3.78 -19.16 -24.07
N ILE A 482 -2.57 -18.88 -23.56
CA ILE A 482 -1.95 -19.69 -22.49
C ILE A 482 -2.88 -19.90 -21.27
N PHE A 483 -3.65 -18.88 -20.86
CA PHE A 483 -4.64 -18.93 -19.77
C PHE A 483 -6.08 -18.70 -20.24
N TYR A 484 -6.40 -18.95 -21.52
CA TYR A 484 -7.75 -18.78 -22.06
C TYR A 484 -8.81 -19.45 -21.18
N GLU A 485 -9.79 -18.71 -20.68
CA GLU A 485 -10.86 -19.16 -19.76
C GLU A 485 -10.37 -19.80 -18.45
N CYS A 486 -9.17 -19.45 -17.98
CA CYS A 486 -8.75 -19.71 -16.61
C CYS A 486 -9.37 -18.67 -15.66
N GLU A 487 -10.68 -18.78 -15.42
CA GLU A 487 -11.49 -17.79 -14.68
C GLU A 487 -10.94 -17.44 -13.28
N ASN A 488 -10.29 -18.41 -12.61
CA ASN A 488 -9.74 -18.23 -11.26
C ASN A 488 -8.27 -17.79 -11.22
N PHE A 489 -7.58 -17.70 -12.35
CA PHE A 489 -6.15 -17.42 -12.39
C PHE A 489 -5.85 -15.97 -11.98
N ASN A 490 -4.99 -15.80 -10.97
CA ASN A 490 -4.54 -14.51 -10.44
C ASN A 490 -3.19 -14.66 -9.71
N GLN A 491 -2.22 -15.34 -10.35
CA GLN A 491 -0.86 -15.55 -9.80
C GLN A 491 0.15 -14.60 -10.44
N PRO A 492 1.20 -14.18 -9.71
CA PRO A 492 2.21 -13.25 -10.23
C PRO A 492 2.97 -13.84 -11.43
N LEU A 493 3.26 -12.99 -12.40
CA LEU A 493 3.98 -13.32 -13.64
C LEU A 493 5.02 -12.26 -14.03
N ASP A 494 5.25 -11.26 -13.18
CA ASP A 494 6.17 -10.14 -13.39
C ASP A 494 7.63 -10.58 -13.57
N SER A 495 7.98 -11.76 -13.05
CA SER A 495 9.30 -12.41 -13.21
C SER A 495 9.52 -13.08 -14.56
N TRP A 496 8.49 -13.21 -15.40
CA TRP A 496 8.59 -13.90 -16.69
C TRP A 496 9.37 -13.06 -17.71
N ASP A 497 10.33 -13.69 -18.37
CA ASP A 497 11.00 -13.10 -19.53
C ASP A 497 10.17 -13.37 -20.80
N VAL A 498 9.42 -12.36 -21.23
CA VAL A 498 8.61 -12.38 -22.45
C VAL A 498 9.28 -11.65 -23.63
N SER A 499 10.55 -11.29 -23.52
CA SER A 499 11.27 -10.46 -24.52
C SER A 499 11.32 -11.06 -25.93
N ARG A 500 11.13 -12.37 -26.05
CA ARG A 500 11.14 -13.13 -27.32
C ARG A 500 9.74 -13.52 -27.80
N VAL A 501 8.70 -13.17 -27.05
CA VAL A 501 7.32 -13.47 -27.42
C VAL A 501 6.89 -12.57 -28.57
N THR A 502 6.31 -13.18 -29.60
CA THR A 502 5.84 -12.49 -30.81
C THR A 502 4.31 -12.44 -30.89
N ASN A 503 3.62 -13.35 -30.20
CA ASN A 503 2.16 -13.46 -30.19
C ASN A 503 1.66 -13.66 -28.74
N MET A 504 0.88 -12.68 -28.24
CA MET A 504 0.23 -12.69 -26.93
C MET A 504 -1.30 -12.66 -27.03
N GLY A 505 -1.84 -12.93 -28.22
CA GLY A 505 -3.28 -12.92 -28.44
C GLY A 505 -3.99 -13.91 -27.51
N TRP A 506 -5.13 -13.52 -26.97
CA TRP A 506 -5.97 -14.30 -26.07
C TRP A 506 -5.28 -14.80 -24.78
N ALA A 507 -4.07 -14.31 -24.43
CA ALA A 507 -3.28 -14.88 -23.34
C ALA A 507 -4.03 -14.97 -22.01
N PHE A 508 -4.84 -13.95 -21.68
CA PHE A 508 -5.69 -13.89 -20.48
C PHE A 508 -7.19 -13.83 -20.81
N TYR A 509 -7.60 -14.27 -21.99
CA TYR A 509 -8.99 -14.23 -22.43
C TYR A 509 -9.92 -14.84 -21.36
N ARG A 510 -10.84 -14.06 -20.81
CA ARG A 510 -11.80 -14.40 -19.74
C ARG A 510 -11.15 -14.94 -18.45
N CYS A 511 -9.95 -14.47 -18.11
CA CYS A 511 -9.39 -14.58 -16.77
C CYS A 511 -10.05 -13.56 -15.83
N ILE A 512 -11.27 -13.86 -15.38
CA ILE A 512 -12.15 -12.93 -14.65
C ILE A 512 -11.45 -12.29 -13.44
N LYS A 513 -10.70 -13.07 -12.66
CA LYS A 513 -10.04 -12.64 -11.42
C LYS A 513 -8.63 -12.06 -11.61
N PHE A 514 -8.08 -12.07 -12.81
CA PHE A 514 -6.68 -11.70 -13.03
C PHE A 514 -6.47 -10.19 -12.85
N ASN A 515 -5.56 -9.82 -11.94
CA ASN A 515 -5.23 -8.42 -11.64
C ASN A 515 -3.78 -8.29 -11.09
N GLN A 516 -2.82 -8.98 -11.71
CA GLN A 516 -1.41 -8.96 -11.30
C GLN A 516 -0.58 -7.99 -12.17
N PRO A 517 0.47 -7.37 -11.61
CA PRO A 517 1.32 -6.42 -12.36
C PRO A 517 2.05 -7.11 -13.51
N LEU A 518 2.16 -6.41 -14.64
CA LEU A 518 2.82 -6.85 -15.87
C LEU A 518 3.66 -5.73 -16.52
N ASP A 519 3.83 -4.60 -15.84
CA ASP A 519 4.53 -3.42 -16.35
C ASP A 519 6.04 -3.66 -16.56
N SER A 520 6.60 -4.68 -15.91
CA SER A 520 7.99 -5.15 -16.08
C SER A 520 8.23 -5.91 -17.40
N TRP A 521 7.17 -6.33 -18.10
CA TRP A 521 7.30 -7.14 -19.30
C TRP A 521 7.88 -6.36 -20.47
N ASN A 522 8.94 -6.90 -21.07
CA ASN A 522 9.45 -6.41 -22.35
C ASN A 522 8.63 -6.99 -23.51
N VAL A 523 7.63 -6.23 -23.96
CA VAL A 523 6.72 -6.62 -25.06
C VAL A 523 7.16 -6.12 -26.44
N SER A 524 8.38 -5.59 -26.57
CA SER A 524 8.85 -4.93 -27.81
C SER A 524 8.90 -5.84 -29.06
N SER A 525 8.92 -7.16 -28.88
CA SER A 525 8.91 -8.15 -29.97
C SER A 525 7.50 -8.57 -30.41
N VAL A 526 6.46 -8.11 -29.73
CA VAL A 526 5.08 -8.56 -29.94
C VAL A 526 4.46 -7.88 -31.15
N THR A 527 3.79 -8.68 -31.99
CA THR A 527 3.11 -8.22 -33.21
C THR A 527 1.59 -8.31 -33.11
N SER A 528 1.04 -9.19 -32.26
CA SER A 528 -0.40 -9.35 -32.03
C SER A 528 -0.72 -9.41 -30.53
N MET A 529 -1.67 -8.56 -30.12
CA MET A 529 -2.24 -8.46 -28.78
C MET A 529 -3.78 -8.63 -28.80
N ASP A 530 -4.30 -9.29 -29.83
CA ASP A 530 -5.74 -9.47 -30.00
C ASP A 530 -6.36 -10.18 -28.81
N HIS A 531 -7.40 -9.62 -28.22
CA HIS A 531 -8.16 -10.20 -27.12
C HIS A 531 -7.34 -10.53 -25.86
N THR A 532 -6.14 -9.97 -25.68
CA THR A 532 -5.23 -10.36 -24.59
C THR A 532 -5.88 -10.27 -23.21
N PHE A 533 -6.64 -9.23 -22.90
CA PHE A 533 -7.37 -9.02 -21.63
C PHE A 533 -8.89 -9.00 -21.80
N TYR A 534 -9.40 -9.58 -22.89
CA TYR A 534 -10.84 -9.69 -23.12
C TYR A 534 -11.51 -10.35 -21.91
N GLY A 535 -12.53 -9.75 -21.31
CA GLY A 535 -13.30 -10.32 -20.21
C GLY A 535 -12.52 -10.47 -18.89
N CYS A 536 -11.36 -9.83 -18.75
CA CYS A 536 -10.66 -9.70 -17.47
C CYS A 536 -11.34 -8.62 -16.60
N ILE A 537 -12.46 -8.99 -15.98
CA ILE A 537 -13.33 -8.04 -15.23
C ILE A 537 -12.55 -7.26 -14.17
N GLU A 538 -11.66 -7.92 -13.44
CA GLU A 538 -10.91 -7.34 -12.32
C GLU A 538 -9.61 -6.62 -12.70
N PHE A 539 -9.17 -6.71 -13.96
CA PHE A 539 -7.86 -6.21 -14.37
C PHE A 539 -7.81 -4.69 -14.42
N ASN A 540 -6.89 -4.09 -13.65
CA ASN A 540 -6.66 -2.64 -13.63
C ASN A 540 -5.20 -2.28 -13.29
N GLN A 541 -4.24 -2.97 -13.91
CA GLN A 541 -2.80 -2.79 -13.66
C GLN A 541 -2.13 -1.89 -14.71
N PRO A 542 -1.06 -1.16 -14.36
CA PRO A 542 -0.41 -0.23 -15.28
C PRO A 542 0.25 -0.99 -16.45
N LEU A 543 0.09 -0.44 -17.67
CA LEU A 543 0.68 -0.97 -18.90
C LEU A 543 1.35 0.11 -19.76
N ASN A 544 1.38 1.37 -19.29
CA ASN A 544 1.86 2.51 -20.09
C ASN A 544 3.35 2.40 -20.46
N SER A 545 4.14 1.62 -19.70
CA SER A 545 5.56 1.35 -19.96
C SER A 545 5.81 0.41 -21.14
N TRP A 546 4.78 -0.26 -21.65
CA TRP A 546 4.91 -1.23 -22.73
C TRP A 546 5.29 -0.57 -24.06
N ASN A 547 6.36 -1.06 -24.67
CA ASN A 547 6.72 -0.69 -26.03
C ASN A 547 5.88 -1.48 -27.05
N VAL A 548 4.78 -0.88 -27.51
CA VAL A 548 3.87 -1.48 -28.50
C VAL A 548 4.15 -1.09 -29.95
N SER A 549 5.30 -0.48 -30.24
CA SER A 549 5.63 0.06 -31.59
C SER A 549 5.72 -0.99 -32.72
N ASN A 550 5.76 -2.27 -32.37
CA ASN A 550 5.76 -3.39 -33.32
C ASN A 550 4.40 -4.10 -33.42
N VAL A 551 3.39 -3.69 -32.65
CA VAL A 551 2.06 -4.30 -32.66
C VAL A 551 1.31 -3.87 -33.91
N GLU A 552 0.79 -4.86 -34.66
CA GLU A 552 0.00 -4.68 -35.86
C GLU A 552 -1.50 -4.86 -35.59
N THR A 553 -1.88 -5.70 -34.63
CA THR A 553 -3.27 -5.99 -34.25
C THR A 553 -3.48 -6.02 -32.74
N MET A 554 -4.56 -5.37 -32.26
CA MET A 554 -4.95 -5.31 -30.85
C MET A 554 -6.48 -5.29 -30.68
N SER A 555 -7.19 -5.97 -31.59
CA SER A 555 -8.65 -6.04 -31.59
C SER A 555 -9.16 -6.63 -30.29
N ALA A 556 -10.20 -6.03 -29.72
CA ALA A 556 -10.86 -6.49 -28.49
C ALA A 556 -9.92 -6.70 -27.29
N MET A 557 -8.74 -6.06 -27.27
CA MET A 557 -7.72 -6.29 -26.23
C MET A 557 -8.26 -6.09 -24.82
N PHE A 558 -9.10 -5.07 -24.59
CA PHE A 558 -9.73 -4.76 -23.31
C PHE A 558 -11.27 -4.87 -23.35
N MET A 559 -11.83 -5.60 -24.32
CA MET A 559 -13.27 -5.80 -24.38
C MET A 559 -13.76 -6.47 -23.09
N ASP A 560 -14.81 -5.94 -22.46
CA ASP A 560 -15.35 -6.37 -21.15
C ASP A 560 -14.35 -6.36 -19.97
N ALA A 561 -13.20 -5.66 -20.09
CA ALA A 561 -12.30 -5.38 -18.96
C ALA A 561 -12.89 -4.27 -18.08
N ARG A 562 -13.99 -4.58 -17.39
CA ARG A 562 -14.91 -3.59 -16.79
C ARG A 562 -14.24 -2.60 -15.83
N ARG A 563 -13.21 -3.02 -15.08
CA ARG A 563 -12.49 -2.16 -14.12
C ARG A 563 -11.29 -1.41 -14.70
N PHE A 564 -10.86 -1.73 -15.92
CA PHE A 564 -9.63 -1.18 -16.49
C PHE A 564 -9.76 0.33 -16.74
N ASN A 565 -8.87 1.12 -16.13
CA ASN A 565 -8.81 2.58 -16.26
C ASN A 565 -7.39 3.11 -16.05
N GLN A 566 -6.38 2.47 -16.65
CA GLN A 566 -4.97 2.85 -16.54
C GLN A 566 -4.49 3.61 -17.79
N PRO A 567 -3.55 4.56 -17.64
CA PRO A 567 -3.07 5.38 -18.75
C PRO A 567 -2.36 4.54 -19.82
N LEU A 568 -2.55 4.92 -21.09
CA LEU A 568 -2.00 4.28 -22.28
C LEU A 568 -1.45 5.32 -23.29
N ASP A 569 -1.25 6.55 -22.85
CA ASP A 569 -0.88 7.71 -23.67
C ASP A 569 0.56 7.65 -24.21
N LEU A 570 1.42 6.80 -23.65
CA LEU A 570 2.81 6.60 -24.11
C LEU A 570 2.92 5.58 -25.25
N TRP A 571 1.83 4.91 -25.62
CA TRP A 571 1.85 3.87 -26.64
C TRP A 571 2.02 4.44 -28.05
N ASN A 572 3.02 3.93 -28.77
CA ASN A 572 3.18 4.18 -30.20
C ASN A 572 2.34 3.16 -31.00
N THR A 573 1.16 3.60 -31.45
CA THR A 573 0.20 2.77 -32.20
C THR A 573 0.34 2.87 -33.73
N SER A 574 1.39 3.53 -34.25
CA SER A 574 1.54 3.84 -35.68
C SER A 574 1.51 2.63 -36.63
N LYS A 575 1.77 1.40 -36.15
CA LYS A 575 1.69 0.18 -36.99
C LYS A 575 0.36 -0.56 -36.91
N VAL A 576 -0.54 -0.16 -36.01
CA VAL A 576 -1.78 -0.88 -35.77
C VAL A 576 -2.75 -0.66 -36.92
N LYS A 577 -3.31 -1.76 -37.44
CA LYS A 577 -4.31 -1.74 -38.52
C LYS A 577 -5.73 -2.00 -38.04
N GLU A 578 -5.91 -2.75 -36.96
CA GLU A 578 -7.23 -3.14 -36.45
C GLU A 578 -7.34 -2.87 -34.94
N MET A 579 -8.32 -2.06 -34.57
CA MET A 579 -8.66 -1.68 -33.18
C MET A 579 -10.15 -1.92 -32.86
N GLY A 580 -10.86 -2.68 -33.70
CA GLY A 580 -12.25 -3.03 -33.45
C GLY A 580 -12.44 -3.64 -32.05
N HIS A 581 -13.53 -3.24 -31.39
CA HIS A 581 -13.92 -3.68 -30.05
C HIS A 581 -12.92 -3.40 -28.92
N MET A 582 -11.83 -2.65 -29.15
CA MET A 582 -10.70 -2.56 -28.22
C MET A 582 -11.10 -2.26 -26.76
N PHE A 583 -12.06 -1.37 -26.54
CA PHE A 583 -12.60 -0.98 -25.23
C PHE A 583 -14.11 -1.25 -25.11
N SER A 584 -14.68 -2.11 -25.95
CA SER A 584 -16.10 -2.44 -25.91
C SER A 584 -16.47 -3.02 -24.53
N GLY A 585 -17.41 -2.43 -23.79
CA GLY A 585 -17.79 -2.90 -22.45
C GLY A 585 -16.74 -2.62 -21.34
N ALA A 586 -15.69 -1.84 -21.61
CA ALA A 586 -14.73 -1.39 -20.60
C ALA A 586 -15.33 -0.23 -19.78
N PHE A 587 -16.26 -0.55 -18.88
CA PHE A 587 -17.12 0.43 -18.21
C PHE A 587 -16.38 1.58 -17.52
N SER A 588 -15.25 1.31 -16.86
CA SER A 588 -14.47 2.31 -16.13
C SER A 588 -13.48 3.10 -16.98
N PHE A 589 -13.21 2.69 -18.22
CA PHE A 589 -12.13 3.27 -19.02
C PHE A 589 -12.46 4.72 -19.41
N ASN A 590 -11.63 5.66 -18.98
CA ASN A 590 -11.76 7.08 -19.29
C ASN A 590 -10.39 7.80 -19.35
N GLN A 591 -9.37 7.13 -19.88
CA GLN A 591 -8.01 7.67 -19.98
C GLN A 591 -7.78 8.34 -21.33
N ASN A 592 -6.95 9.38 -21.32
CA ASN A 592 -6.63 10.13 -22.54
C ASN A 592 -5.75 9.29 -23.47
N ILE A 593 -6.20 9.14 -24.72
CA ILE A 593 -5.53 8.41 -25.80
C ILE A 593 -5.47 9.24 -27.09
N GLU A 594 -5.64 10.56 -26.99
CA GLU A 594 -5.55 11.47 -28.15
C GLU A 594 -4.17 11.43 -28.82
N SER A 595 -3.11 11.05 -28.08
CA SER A 595 -1.73 10.92 -28.57
C SER A 595 -1.50 9.75 -29.54
N TRP A 596 -2.45 8.82 -29.66
CA TRP A 596 -2.31 7.65 -30.51
C TRP A 596 -2.26 8.01 -32.00
N ASP A 597 -1.32 7.40 -32.72
CA ASP A 597 -1.26 7.47 -34.17
C ASP A 597 -2.21 6.45 -34.80
N THR A 598 -3.36 6.93 -35.26
CA THR A 598 -4.40 6.12 -35.91
C THR A 598 -4.31 6.13 -37.45
N SER A 599 -3.27 6.73 -38.03
CA SER A 599 -3.16 6.95 -39.48
C SER A 599 -3.07 5.67 -40.34
N ASN A 600 -2.81 4.53 -39.73
CA ASN A 600 -2.78 3.21 -40.37
C ASN A 600 -3.96 2.30 -40.00
N VAL A 601 -4.90 2.77 -39.17
CA VAL A 601 -6.06 1.99 -38.76
C VAL A 601 -7.08 1.89 -39.89
N GLU A 602 -7.47 0.66 -40.24
CA GLU A 602 -8.49 0.34 -41.25
C GLU A 602 -9.83 -0.05 -40.59
N GLY A 603 -9.81 -0.63 -39.39
CA GLY A 603 -11.01 -1.05 -38.66
C GLY A 603 -11.04 -0.60 -37.19
N MET A 604 -12.16 -0.01 -36.78
CA MET A 604 -12.42 0.40 -35.38
C MET A 604 -13.88 0.18 -34.97
N SER A 605 -14.57 -0.76 -35.61
CA SER A 605 -15.96 -1.08 -35.27
C SER A 605 -16.09 -1.40 -33.78
N SER A 606 -17.09 -0.81 -33.13
CA SER A 606 -17.42 -1.01 -31.71
C SER A 606 -16.31 -0.67 -30.73
N MET A 607 -15.31 0.13 -31.12
CA MET A 607 -14.13 0.39 -30.27
C MET A 607 -14.49 0.85 -28.85
N PHE A 608 -15.50 1.70 -28.70
CA PHE A 608 -15.99 2.22 -27.41
C PHE A 608 -17.45 1.85 -27.13
N SER A 609 -17.98 0.82 -27.80
CA SER A 609 -19.35 0.35 -27.56
C SER A 609 -19.53 0.01 -26.07
N GLU A 610 -20.50 0.61 -25.40
CA GLU A 610 -20.79 0.42 -23.97
C GLU A 610 -19.61 0.78 -23.02
N ALA A 611 -18.62 1.57 -23.47
CA ALA A 611 -17.57 2.12 -22.61
C ALA A 611 -18.09 3.34 -21.82
N VAL A 612 -18.98 3.08 -20.85
CA VAL A 612 -19.90 4.08 -20.28
C VAL A 612 -19.24 5.35 -19.72
N SER A 613 -18.03 5.24 -19.20
CA SER A 613 -17.27 6.35 -18.60
C SER A 613 -16.44 7.14 -19.61
N PHE A 614 -16.22 6.60 -20.81
CA PHE A 614 -15.29 7.17 -21.78
C PHE A 614 -15.81 8.49 -22.35
N ASN A 615 -15.06 9.57 -22.12
CA ASN A 615 -15.38 10.90 -22.62
C ASN A 615 -14.11 11.75 -22.83
N GLN A 616 -13.07 11.19 -23.45
CA GLN A 616 -11.79 11.84 -23.70
C GLN A 616 -11.65 12.35 -25.14
N PRO A 617 -10.83 13.40 -25.39
CA PRO A 617 -10.65 13.95 -26.74
C PRO A 617 -10.13 12.93 -27.74
N LEU A 618 -10.68 12.96 -28.96
CA LEU A 618 -10.27 12.11 -30.09
C LEU A 618 -10.16 12.90 -31.40
N ASN A 619 -10.33 14.22 -31.36
CA ASN A 619 -10.50 15.03 -32.57
C ASN A 619 -9.23 15.07 -33.43
N ASN A 620 -8.06 14.84 -32.82
CA ASN A 620 -6.78 14.82 -33.53
C ASN A 620 -6.43 13.45 -34.16
N TRP A 621 -7.27 12.43 -33.99
CA TRP A 621 -7.07 11.14 -34.65
C TRP A 621 -7.21 11.23 -36.17
N ASN A 622 -6.30 10.57 -36.89
CA ASN A 622 -6.35 10.46 -38.34
C ASN A 622 -7.14 9.21 -38.75
N VAL A 623 -8.43 9.40 -39.01
CA VAL A 623 -9.34 8.31 -39.41
C VAL A 623 -9.48 8.15 -40.93
N SER A 624 -8.64 8.81 -41.73
CA SER A 624 -8.79 8.84 -43.19
C SER A 624 -8.65 7.47 -43.88
N LYS A 625 -8.02 6.47 -43.26
CA LYS A 625 -7.92 5.09 -43.78
C LYS A 625 -9.00 4.15 -43.26
N VAL A 626 -9.83 4.59 -42.33
CA VAL A 626 -10.81 3.73 -41.68
C VAL A 626 -11.92 3.36 -42.67
N ILE A 627 -12.22 2.06 -42.72
CA ILE A 627 -13.25 1.46 -43.57
C ILE A 627 -14.50 1.12 -42.73
N TYR A 628 -14.33 0.69 -41.47
CA TYR A 628 -15.45 0.22 -40.63
C TYR A 628 -15.48 0.94 -39.26
N MET A 629 -16.58 1.65 -38.98
CA MET A 629 -16.87 2.37 -37.74
C MET A 629 -18.23 1.98 -37.12
N ARG A 630 -18.77 0.82 -37.49
CA ARG A 630 -20.04 0.30 -36.97
C ARG A 630 -20.02 0.29 -35.43
N CYS A 631 -21.05 0.80 -34.78
CA CYS A 631 -21.24 0.81 -33.33
C CYS A 631 -20.13 1.51 -32.52
N MET A 632 -19.31 2.39 -33.13
CA MET A 632 -18.14 3.01 -32.49
C MET A 632 -18.39 3.50 -31.05
N PHE A 633 -19.50 4.23 -30.84
CA PHE A 633 -19.93 4.78 -29.54
C PHE A 633 -21.35 4.30 -29.17
N TYR A 634 -21.67 3.06 -29.54
CA TYR A 634 -22.98 2.48 -29.26
C TYR A 634 -23.22 2.30 -27.75
N GLY A 635 -24.43 2.57 -27.27
CA GLY A 635 -24.78 2.58 -25.84
C GLY A 635 -25.54 1.37 -25.30
N GLY A 636 -25.74 0.30 -26.09
CA GLY A 636 -26.51 -0.88 -25.65
C GLY A 636 -28.04 -0.66 -25.61
N PHE A 637 -28.83 -1.73 -25.58
CA PHE A 637 -30.27 -1.67 -25.25
C PHE A 637 -30.43 -2.14 -23.80
N GLY A 638 -31.09 -1.33 -22.96
CA GLY A 638 -31.11 -1.44 -21.50
C GLY A 638 -31.07 -2.87 -20.93
N GLY A 639 -29.99 -3.16 -20.22
CA GLY A 639 -29.79 -4.31 -19.34
C GLY A 639 -28.41 -4.22 -18.70
N GLU A 640 -28.33 -3.86 -17.41
CA GLU A 640 -27.15 -3.68 -16.54
C GLU A 640 -25.96 -2.81 -17.04
N GLY A 641 -25.79 -2.57 -18.35
CA GLY A 641 -24.82 -1.67 -18.96
C GLY A 641 -25.31 -0.23 -18.91
N GLY A 642 -24.53 0.65 -18.30
CA GLY A 642 -24.81 2.08 -18.23
C GLY A 642 -24.90 2.74 -19.62
N LYS A 643 -25.48 3.94 -19.68
CA LYS A 643 -25.66 4.68 -20.93
C LYS A 643 -24.33 5.30 -21.38
N MET A 644 -23.96 5.13 -22.65
CA MET A 644 -22.74 5.70 -23.22
C MET A 644 -22.75 7.25 -23.16
N SER A 645 -21.70 7.84 -22.57
CA SER A 645 -21.66 9.26 -22.18
C SER A 645 -20.77 10.15 -23.07
N PHE A 646 -20.22 9.62 -24.15
CA PHE A 646 -19.28 10.35 -24.99
C PHE A 646 -19.89 11.61 -25.63
N ASN A 647 -19.19 12.74 -25.54
CA ASN A 647 -19.62 14.01 -26.10
C ASN A 647 -18.43 14.93 -26.45
N GLN A 648 -17.32 14.38 -26.97
CA GLN A 648 -16.16 15.18 -27.39
C GLN A 648 -16.22 15.52 -28.89
N PRO A 649 -15.64 16.66 -29.33
CA PRO A 649 -15.63 17.07 -30.73
C PRO A 649 -14.97 16.03 -31.64
N LEU A 650 -15.56 15.83 -32.83
CA LEU A 650 -15.07 14.92 -33.88
C LEU A 650 -15.09 15.61 -35.27
N ASP A 651 -15.20 16.93 -35.30
CA ASP A 651 -15.36 17.73 -36.51
C ASP A 651 -14.14 17.66 -37.44
N LYS A 652 -12.96 17.29 -36.96
CA LYS A 652 -11.75 17.17 -37.79
C LYS A 652 -11.62 15.82 -38.51
N TRP A 653 -12.49 14.85 -38.22
CA TRP A 653 -12.38 13.50 -38.78
C TRP A 653 -12.68 13.47 -40.29
N ASP A 654 -11.74 12.92 -41.07
CA ASP A 654 -11.95 12.63 -42.49
C ASP A 654 -12.56 11.23 -42.66
N VAL A 655 -13.89 11.19 -42.80
CA VAL A 655 -14.66 9.94 -42.85
C VAL A 655 -15.03 9.46 -44.26
N ARG A 656 -14.45 10.06 -45.30
CA ARG A 656 -14.82 9.76 -46.72
C ARG A 656 -14.63 8.30 -47.13
N ASN A 657 -13.74 7.59 -46.43
CA ASN A 657 -13.40 6.20 -46.72
C ASN A 657 -14.19 5.17 -45.92
N VAL A 658 -15.02 5.60 -44.97
CA VAL A 658 -15.81 4.69 -44.14
C VAL A 658 -16.98 4.12 -44.95
N LYS A 659 -17.10 2.80 -45.00
CA LYS A 659 -18.16 2.05 -45.70
C LYS A 659 -19.29 1.62 -44.79
N ASP A 660 -19.04 1.48 -43.49
CA ASP A 660 -20.03 1.04 -42.51
C ASP A 660 -19.96 1.93 -41.26
N MET A 661 -21.02 2.68 -41.02
CA MET A 661 -21.21 3.52 -39.83
C MET A 661 -22.44 3.09 -39.04
N ASP A 662 -22.95 1.87 -39.26
CA ASP A 662 -24.17 1.40 -38.63
C ASP A 662 -24.12 1.51 -37.09
N ARG A 663 -25.17 2.07 -36.51
CA ARG A 663 -25.36 2.42 -35.09
C ARG A 663 -24.22 3.22 -34.43
N ILE A 664 -23.49 4.06 -35.16
CA ILE A 664 -22.28 4.74 -34.65
C ILE A 664 -22.48 5.49 -33.32
N PHE A 665 -23.60 6.19 -33.12
CA PHE A 665 -23.94 6.93 -31.88
C PHE A 665 -25.27 6.47 -31.26
N SER A 666 -25.77 5.30 -31.65
CA SER A 666 -27.05 4.82 -31.14
C SER A 666 -26.94 4.54 -29.64
N ASN A 667 -27.88 5.06 -28.86
CA ASN A 667 -27.92 5.13 -27.40
C ASN A 667 -26.75 5.86 -26.73
N CYS A 668 -25.99 6.69 -27.47
CA CYS A 668 -25.02 7.62 -26.90
C CYS A 668 -25.71 8.89 -26.37
N HIS A 669 -26.31 8.79 -25.18
CA HIS A 669 -27.26 9.78 -24.67
C HIS A 669 -26.72 11.19 -24.48
N LYS A 670 -25.41 11.40 -24.31
CA LYS A 670 -24.83 12.75 -24.18
C LYS A 670 -24.36 13.36 -25.49
N PHE A 671 -24.27 12.57 -26.56
CA PHE A 671 -23.73 13.06 -27.82
C PHE A 671 -24.61 14.15 -28.42
N SER A 672 -24.01 15.32 -28.61
CA SER A 672 -24.66 16.54 -29.09
C SER A 672 -23.74 17.40 -29.97
N GLN A 673 -22.59 16.86 -30.38
CA GLN A 673 -21.59 17.58 -31.17
C GLN A 673 -22.04 17.80 -32.62
N ASN A 674 -21.58 18.90 -33.21
CA ASN A 674 -21.83 19.21 -34.61
C ASN A 674 -20.86 18.45 -35.52
N ILE A 675 -21.42 17.59 -36.39
CA ILE A 675 -20.70 16.79 -37.38
C ILE A 675 -21.26 17.02 -38.81
N ASP A 676 -21.88 18.18 -39.06
CA ASP A 676 -22.42 18.54 -40.38
C ASP A 676 -21.34 18.64 -41.46
N ASN A 677 -20.09 18.86 -41.06
CA ASN A 677 -18.95 19.00 -41.97
C ASN A 677 -18.40 17.67 -42.49
N TRP A 678 -18.82 16.54 -41.93
CA TRP A 678 -18.40 15.22 -42.39
C TRP A 678 -18.85 14.97 -43.83
N GLN A 679 -17.92 14.49 -44.66
CA GLN A 679 -18.19 14.05 -46.02
C GLN A 679 -18.33 12.53 -46.03
N VAL A 680 -19.56 12.05 -46.02
CA VAL A 680 -19.88 10.61 -45.99
C VAL A 680 -20.25 10.12 -47.39
N ARG A 681 -19.73 8.96 -47.78
CA ARG A 681 -20.05 8.33 -49.08
C ARG A 681 -21.50 7.86 -49.15
N LYS A 682 -22.11 7.97 -50.33
CA LYS A 682 -23.53 7.66 -50.56
C LYS A 682 -23.88 6.18 -50.37
N ASP A 683 -22.91 5.29 -50.60
CA ASP A 683 -23.00 3.84 -50.41
C ASP A 683 -22.64 3.40 -48.98
N CYS A 684 -22.42 4.33 -48.04
CA CYS A 684 -22.21 3.99 -46.64
C CYS A 684 -23.43 3.23 -46.09
N ARG A 685 -23.15 2.11 -45.42
CA ARG A 685 -24.17 1.26 -44.80
C ARG A 685 -24.68 1.87 -43.49
N PHE A 686 -26.01 1.84 -43.35
CA PHE A 686 -26.78 2.17 -42.14
C PHE A 686 -27.91 1.13 -41.98
N SER A 687 -28.30 0.76 -40.76
CA SER A 687 -29.45 -0.15 -40.55
C SER A 687 -30.78 0.60 -40.62
N TYR A 688 -31.67 0.17 -41.53
CA TYR A 688 -32.97 0.81 -41.79
C TYR A 688 -34.11 0.28 -40.90
N GLU A 689 -33.88 -0.76 -40.10
CA GLU A 689 -34.96 -1.66 -39.66
C GLU A 689 -35.67 -1.28 -38.36
N PHE A 690 -35.43 -0.08 -37.80
CA PHE A 690 -36.22 0.40 -36.67
C PHE A 690 -36.87 1.75 -36.98
N THR A 691 -38.17 1.61 -37.27
CA THR A 691 -39.25 2.60 -37.36
C THR A 691 -39.08 3.86 -36.50
N GLU A 692 -39.31 5.02 -37.12
CA GLU A 692 -39.67 6.32 -36.52
C GLU A 692 -38.75 7.01 -35.49
N PHE A 693 -37.69 6.39 -34.98
CA PHE A 693 -36.78 7.02 -34.01
C PHE A 693 -35.32 7.01 -34.46
N LYS A 694 -34.85 8.13 -35.03
CA LYS A 694 -33.45 8.60 -35.12
C LYS A 694 -32.32 7.63 -35.55
N GLY A 695 -32.58 6.38 -35.94
CA GLY A 695 -31.61 5.41 -36.50
C GLY A 695 -30.25 5.38 -35.80
N GLU A 696 -29.22 5.74 -36.54
CA GLU A 696 -27.81 5.91 -36.12
C GLU A 696 -27.59 6.74 -34.86
N PHE A 697 -28.53 7.63 -34.55
CA PHE A 697 -28.53 8.59 -33.46
C PHE A 697 -29.70 8.36 -32.50
N ALA A 698 -30.40 7.23 -32.60
CA ALA A 698 -31.47 6.86 -31.68
C ALA A 698 -30.98 6.94 -30.25
N GLY A 699 -31.76 7.54 -29.34
CA GLY A 699 -31.36 7.69 -27.94
C GLY A 699 -30.24 8.69 -27.65
N SER A 700 -29.70 9.41 -28.64
CA SER A 700 -28.73 10.50 -28.44
C SER A 700 -29.39 11.85 -28.14
N SER A 701 -28.60 12.79 -27.59
CA SER A 701 -29.03 14.18 -27.29
C SER A 701 -28.99 15.12 -28.50
N LEU A 702 -28.76 14.62 -29.72
CA LEU A 702 -28.80 15.45 -30.92
C LEU A 702 -30.20 16.03 -31.13
N THR A 703 -30.26 17.37 -31.21
CA THR A 703 -31.49 18.13 -31.45
C THR A 703 -31.87 18.14 -32.93
N LYS A 704 -30.89 18.00 -33.83
CA LYS A 704 -31.06 17.88 -35.29
C LYS A 704 -30.12 16.80 -35.84
N LEU A 705 -30.61 16.03 -36.81
CA LEU A 705 -29.79 15.07 -37.53
C LEU A 705 -28.81 15.80 -38.47
N PRO A 706 -27.60 15.27 -38.69
CA PRO A 706 -26.67 15.86 -39.64
C PRO A 706 -27.24 15.92 -41.06
N LYS A 707 -26.95 17.00 -41.80
CA LYS A 707 -27.49 17.23 -43.15
C LYS A 707 -27.15 16.10 -44.13
N TRP A 708 -25.89 15.64 -44.08
CA TRP A 708 -25.42 14.54 -44.92
C TRP A 708 -26.20 13.24 -44.67
N TYR A 709 -26.58 12.96 -43.42
CA TYR A 709 -27.28 11.74 -43.05
C TYR A 709 -28.70 11.74 -43.61
N ALA A 710 -29.43 12.85 -43.44
CA ALA A 710 -30.77 13.00 -43.99
C ALA A 710 -30.78 12.81 -45.52
N GLN A 711 -29.82 13.44 -46.22
CA GLN A 711 -29.69 13.32 -47.67
C GLN A 711 -29.40 11.87 -48.12
N ILE A 712 -28.44 11.19 -47.50
CA ILE A 712 -28.07 9.82 -47.88
C ILE A 712 -29.24 8.86 -47.65
N ILE A 713 -29.95 8.98 -46.53
CA ILE A 713 -31.10 8.12 -46.23
C ILE A 713 -32.25 8.34 -47.21
N GLU A 714 -32.52 9.58 -47.64
CA GLU A 714 -33.52 9.87 -48.68
C GLU A 714 -33.13 9.27 -50.03
N GLU A 715 -31.87 9.47 -50.47
CA GLU A 715 -31.36 8.91 -51.72
C GLU A 715 -31.42 7.38 -51.73
N GLN A 716 -31.01 6.73 -50.63
CA GLN A 716 -31.04 5.26 -50.51
C GLN A 716 -32.47 4.71 -50.42
N LYS A 717 -33.42 5.44 -49.82
CA LYS A 717 -34.85 5.09 -49.85
C LYS A 717 -35.44 5.20 -51.27
N ALA A 718 -35.02 6.21 -52.04
CA ALA A 718 -35.45 6.39 -53.42
C ALA A 718 -34.92 5.29 -54.34
N GLN A 719 -33.69 4.78 -54.13
CA GLN A 719 -33.12 3.67 -54.90
C GLN A 719 -33.79 2.31 -54.63
N LYS A 720 -34.43 2.14 -53.47
CA LYS A 720 -35.12 0.90 -53.07
C LYS A 720 -36.59 0.83 -53.48
N LYS A 721 -37.20 1.98 -53.82
CA LYS A 721 -38.55 2.08 -54.39
C LYS A 721 -38.46 1.98 -55.90
#